data_AF-A0A4T0NJ80-F1
#
_entry.id   AF-A0A4T0NJ80-F1
#
_cell.length_a   1.000
_cell.length_b   1.000
_cell.length_c   1.000
_cell.angle_alpha   90.00
_cell.angle_beta   90.00
_cell.angle_gamma   90.00
#
_symmetry.space_group_name_H-M   'P 1'
#
loop_
_entity.id
_entity.type
_entity.pdbx_description
1 polymer ?
#
loop_
_entity_poly.entity_id
_entity_poly.type
_entity_poly.pdbx_seq_one_letter_code
_entity_poly.pdbx_strand_id
1 'polypeptide(L)'
;MNKILQSGTDGNITVTNDGATILKSVPLDNPAAKILVNISKVQDDEVGDGTTSVTVLAGELLREAERLVNAKTHPQVIIDGYRIASKAALQALESAAVDNSARLEAFRTDLFNIARTTLSSKVLSQDKDYFANLAVDAVLRLKGSTNLENIQVIKKVGGKLTDSYLDEGFILDKKIGTNCPKRVENAKILIGNTSMDTDKIKIFGAQVKVDSTGKLADLERAEREKMKAKVQRIKSHGINTFVNRQLIYNYPESLFAEAGITSIEHADFEGVERLALVTGGEIASTFENPDQVKLGECDLIEEIMIGEDTLIKFSGVKAGEACTIVLRGATSQMIDEAERSLHDALSVLSQTVKETRTVLGGGCAETLMAKAVDAEARKTAGKKAIATEAFAKALLQMPTILADNAGYDSAELVAKLRAKHYDGDNKAGLDMVKGEVGDMKELGVTESYKLKKQVVSSASEATEMLLRVDTILRAAPRQREDLETPEDEVAEEKPSKVGNPFAALGAEEDNNSEDEEEEGEEEEDASTLTPTAPAAKKKNKNKKKKKSKGVQQAASAQPPQQPVDDKTYTSNRQAKLARKKQRGLNEIDQALQELNIKYPEQQQTTQTSDTKQNSTISTLKAFLGIDPKQLDASAEMKKMFGAKVVSSATSMNSYGMGRQGRNQRAQAAFMKAMPRSHLAKYKPTWPPPTVAKLDGIGMRTLTLDEMKDWRVRHNLDDSFNLGGSGNSGDGNWWTFVHEPQYKSVQRQFLDATGSFDPNTLMALLQVYPYHVDTLNQVSEVFRMQGDNSNASDFTERVLFAIERAFPTNFNVLSGQCRLDFDRVENRSIWLALTRLINHLCMKGCWRTAFEYAKLMLSLDPLTDPYGALNWIDFLAVKAGQHDWIIRLAKEWPYNNTTNSGVVDCAILPGVAYAKALAVYYKEKPSKQLDETVRAFEEAISEHPIVLEQLRDNGLITLSQSRNEKLNQTIKANEEHYAKHAGAYHARNIALAKVYYAHSHPLYRDPNIPLQEIINRAIDNLEMTREEQVKKAEQNIIRKSLKVYKFPENVARHVIINNLTDAKQDIPQVFSEGDAFDPVRPSTSASGYNDAYFTGVRTRGGPSDSAGPAAGGIMSFIESLLRGEFNVNDLGRMDPNMRVVLEDQINELQQAGMGGMPGGFGEDEPSEESESEEESDTEQSDPSLVERMSRMIGLNRGNDNDDNVD
;
A
#
# COMPACT_ATOMS: atom_id res chain seq x y z
N MET A 1 -19.85 6.41 -33.17
CA MET A 1 -19.14 5.32 -33.88
C MET A 1 -18.35 4.53 -32.87
N ASN A 2 -18.62 3.23 -32.74
CA ASN A 2 -17.95 2.37 -31.77
C ASN A 2 -16.45 2.19 -32.10
N LYS A 3 -15.66 1.85 -31.09
CA LYS A 3 -14.26 1.41 -31.23
C LYS A 3 -14.17 -0.07 -30.91
N ILE A 4 -13.24 -0.74 -31.59
CA ILE A 4 -12.85 -2.13 -31.29
C ILE A 4 -11.53 -2.04 -30.53
N LEU A 5 -11.48 -2.70 -29.37
CA LEU A 5 -10.35 -2.76 -28.46
C LEU A 5 -9.97 -4.23 -28.31
N GLN A 6 -8.67 -4.56 -28.34
CA GLN A 6 -8.19 -5.92 -28.17
C GLN A 6 -7.13 -5.96 -27.08
N SER A 7 -7.24 -6.92 -26.16
CA SER A 7 -6.18 -7.16 -25.16
C SER A 7 -5.00 -7.87 -25.81
N GLY A 8 -3.79 -7.36 -25.60
CA GLY A 8 -2.55 -7.95 -26.12
C GLY A 8 -2.11 -9.23 -25.38
N THR A 9 -2.61 -9.47 -24.16
CA THR A 9 -2.31 -10.69 -23.40
C THR A 9 -3.32 -11.80 -23.67
N ASP A 10 -4.61 -11.45 -23.74
CA ASP A 10 -5.71 -12.44 -23.66
C ASP A 10 -6.46 -12.60 -25.00
N GLY A 11 -6.06 -11.85 -26.03
CA GLY A 11 -6.72 -11.80 -27.35
C GLY A 11 -8.14 -11.23 -27.37
N ASN A 12 -8.77 -11.05 -26.20
CA ASN A 12 -10.16 -10.68 -26.00
C ASN A 12 -10.53 -9.36 -26.69
N ILE A 13 -11.63 -9.37 -27.45
CA ILE A 13 -12.12 -8.25 -28.27
C ILE A 13 -13.34 -7.60 -27.61
N THR A 14 -13.18 -6.35 -27.18
CA THR A 14 -14.26 -5.50 -26.66
C THR A 14 -14.65 -4.48 -27.72
N VAL A 15 -15.93 -4.46 -28.11
CA VAL A 15 -16.50 -3.39 -28.95
C VAL A 15 -17.25 -2.41 -28.04
N THR A 16 -16.95 -1.11 -28.08
CA THR A 16 -17.63 -0.14 -27.20
C THR A 16 -17.68 1.29 -27.74
N ASN A 17 -18.67 2.06 -27.30
CA ASN A 17 -18.85 3.49 -27.60
C ASN A 17 -18.39 4.39 -26.42
N ASP A 18 -18.36 3.86 -25.19
CA ASP A 18 -18.03 4.64 -23.98
C ASP A 18 -16.57 5.11 -23.96
N GLY A 19 -16.40 6.42 -23.81
CA GLY A 19 -15.09 7.07 -23.71
C GLY A 19 -14.30 6.66 -22.46
N ALA A 20 -14.95 6.43 -21.32
CA ALA A 20 -14.24 6.04 -20.10
C ALA A 20 -13.61 4.65 -20.26
N THR A 21 -14.33 3.69 -20.84
CA THR A 21 -13.83 2.33 -21.11
C THR A 21 -12.70 2.35 -22.13
N ILE A 22 -12.84 3.10 -23.23
CA ILE A 22 -11.74 3.29 -24.20
C ILE A 22 -10.49 3.86 -23.50
N LEU A 23 -10.65 4.90 -22.68
CA LEU A 23 -9.55 5.57 -21.98
C LEU A 23 -8.95 4.73 -20.83
N LYS A 24 -9.72 3.82 -20.22
CA LYS A 24 -9.22 2.83 -19.24
C LYS A 24 -8.41 1.71 -19.91
N SER A 25 -8.80 1.27 -21.10
CA SER A 25 -8.18 0.14 -21.80
C SER A 25 -6.95 0.49 -22.65
N VAL A 26 -6.84 1.73 -23.16
CA VAL A 26 -5.70 2.13 -23.99
C VAL A 26 -4.47 2.46 -23.11
N PRO A 27 -3.32 1.78 -23.28
CA PRO A 27 -2.10 2.13 -22.56
C PRO A 27 -1.58 3.49 -23.02
N LEU A 28 -1.32 4.39 -22.06
CA LEU A 28 -0.89 5.77 -22.32
C LEU A 28 0.29 6.10 -21.41
N ASP A 29 1.38 6.65 -21.94
CA ASP A 29 2.53 7.10 -21.13
C ASP A 29 2.46 8.58 -20.75
N ASN A 30 1.84 9.41 -21.60
CA ASN A 30 1.81 10.85 -21.41
C ASN A 30 1.04 11.22 -20.12
N PRO A 31 1.65 11.90 -19.14
CA PRO A 31 0.98 12.25 -17.88
C PRO A 31 -0.21 13.20 -18.09
N ALA A 32 -0.19 14.05 -19.12
CA ALA A 32 -1.35 14.89 -19.46
C ALA A 32 -2.54 14.05 -19.95
N ALA A 33 -2.28 13.00 -20.73
CA ALA A 33 -3.32 12.05 -21.14
C ALA A 33 -3.85 11.26 -19.92
N LYS A 34 -2.98 10.82 -18.99
CA LYS A 34 -3.41 10.16 -17.74
C LYS A 34 -4.33 11.05 -16.88
N ILE A 35 -4.10 12.37 -16.87
CA ILE A 35 -5.01 13.32 -16.19
C ILE A 35 -6.39 13.32 -16.86
N LEU A 36 -6.47 13.34 -18.20
CA LEU A 36 -7.75 13.27 -18.92
C LEU A 36 -8.47 11.92 -18.74
N VAL A 37 -7.73 10.79 -18.70
CA VAL A 37 -8.27 9.45 -18.38
C VAL A 37 -8.90 9.43 -16.98
N ASN A 38 -8.17 9.93 -15.98
CA ASN A 38 -8.66 10.01 -14.59
C ASN A 38 -9.92 10.87 -14.48
N ILE A 39 -10.02 11.94 -15.26
CA ILE A 39 -11.18 12.84 -15.23
C ILE A 39 -12.40 12.26 -15.97
N SER A 40 -12.18 11.50 -17.05
CA SER A 40 -13.23 10.67 -17.65
C SER A 40 -13.77 9.64 -16.66
N LYS A 41 -12.89 9.02 -15.84
CA LYS A 41 -13.30 8.14 -14.74
C LYS A 41 -14.05 8.87 -13.62
N VAL A 42 -13.65 10.09 -13.22
CA VAL A 42 -14.40 10.85 -12.19
C VAL A 42 -15.80 11.23 -12.68
N GLN A 43 -15.96 11.53 -13.97
CA GLN A 43 -17.26 11.78 -14.60
C GLN A 43 -18.15 10.53 -14.61
N ASP A 44 -17.55 9.37 -14.88
CA ASP A 44 -18.17 8.04 -14.79
C ASP A 44 -18.62 7.72 -13.35
N ASP A 45 -17.71 7.79 -12.38
CA ASP A 45 -17.98 7.51 -10.95
C ASP A 45 -19.06 8.45 -10.33
N GLU A 46 -19.22 9.69 -10.81
CA GLU A 46 -20.23 10.65 -10.31
C GLU A 46 -21.56 10.66 -11.08
N VAL A 47 -21.57 10.38 -12.39
CA VAL A 47 -22.77 10.55 -13.24
C VAL A 47 -23.05 9.34 -14.16
N GLY A 48 -22.02 8.60 -14.58
CA GLY A 48 -22.13 7.45 -15.49
C GLY A 48 -22.45 7.80 -16.94
N ASP A 49 -22.32 9.07 -17.35
CA ASP A 49 -22.46 9.52 -18.75
C ASP A 49 -21.68 10.82 -18.95
N GLY A 50 -21.48 11.25 -20.20
CA GLY A 50 -20.65 12.40 -20.55
C GLY A 50 -19.15 12.14 -20.44
N THR A 51 -18.75 10.88 -20.29
CA THR A 51 -17.35 10.39 -20.19
C THR A 51 -16.50 10.86 -21.37
N THR A 52 -17.04 10.78 -22.59
CA THR A 52 -16.45 11.35 -23.80
C THR A 52 -16.53 12.88 -23.81
N SER A 53 -17.67 13.45 -23.38
CA SER A 53 -17.92 14.90 -23.43
C SER A 53 -16.96 15.72 -22.57
N VAL A 54 -16.62 15.25 -21.36
CA VAL A 54 -15.66 15.93 -20.48
C VAL A 54 -14.24 15.91 -21.09
N THR A 55 -13.82 14.80 -21.69
CA THR A 55 -12.50 14.69 -22.32
C THR A 55 -12.39 15.52 -23.60
N VAL A 56 -13.44 15.55 -24.44
CA VAL A 56 -13.48 16.38 -25.65
C VAL A 56 -13.47 17.87 -25.29
N LEU A 57 -14.30 18.31 -24.35
CA LEU A 57 -14.33 19.71 -23.91
C LEU A 57 -12.98 20.14 -23.29
N ALA A 58 -12.36 19.30 -22.46
CA ALA A 58 -11.03 19.58 -21.90
C ALA A 58 -9.95 19.67 -22.98
N GLY A 59 -10.00 18.79 -23.99
CA GLY A 59 -9.08 18.80 -25.14
C GLY A 59 -9.22 20.05 -26.01
N GLU A 60 -10.44 20.51 -26.28
CA GLU A 60 -10.69 21.73 -27.06
C GLU A 60 -10.38 23.01 -26.27
N LEU A 61 -10.62 23.03 -24.96
CA LEU A 61 -10.14 24.09 -24.08
C LEU A 61 -8.60 24.16 -24.06
N LEU A 62 -7.90 23.04 -24.10
CA LEU A 62 -6.44 23.02 -24.25
C LEU A 62 -5.99 23.51 -25.63
N ARG A 63 -6.69 23.13 -26.71
CA ARG A 63 -6.36 23.54 -28.09
C ARG A 63 -6.53 25.05 -28.32
N GLU A 64 -7.57 25.66 -27.76
CA GLU A 64 -7.72 27.12 -27.79
C GLU A 64 -6.70 27.82 -26.87
N ALA A 65 -6.37 27.24 -25.71
CA ALA A 65 -5.33 27.78 -24.84
C ALA A 65 -3.93 27.73 -25.49
N GLU A 66 -3.59 26.68 -26.22
CA GLU A 66 -2.34 26.55 -26.97
C GLU A 66 -2.16 27.72 -27.96
N ARG A 67 -3.21 28.07 -28.71
CA ARG A 67 -3.22 29.23 -29.61
C ARG A 67 -2.93 30.54 -28.87
N LEU A 68 -3.45 30.71 -27.66
CA LEU A 68 -3.21 31.89 -26.83
C LEU A 68 -1.78 31.94 -26.25
N VAL A 69 -1.21 30.78 -25.87
CA VAL A 69 0.20 30.67 -25.45
C VAL A 69 1.14 30.98 -26.61
N ASN A 70 0.87 30.42 -27.80
CA ASN A 70 1.61 30.72 -29.04
C ASN A 70 1.48 32.22 -29.43
N ALA A 71 0.34 32.85 -29.14
CA ALA A 71 0.14 34.31 -29.23
C ALA A 71 0.77 35.12 -28.06
N LYS A 72 1.71 34.51 -27.31
CA LYS A 72 2.45 35.12 -26.18
C LYS A 72 1.55 35.63 -25.04
N THR A 73 0.47 34.90 -24.74
CA THR A 73 -0.33 35.09 -23.52
C THR A 73 0.15 34.14 -22.42
N HIS A 74 0.53 34.70 -21.27
CA HIS A 74 1.02 33.91 -20.14
C HIS A 74 -0.07 32.95 -19.59
N PRO A 75 0.21 31.65 -19.35
CA PRO A 75 -0.81 30.65 -18.99
C PRO A 75 -1.70 31.04 -17.80
N GLN A 76 -1.14 31.67 -16.75
CA GLN A 76 -1.93 32.14 -15.60
C GLN A 76 -3.01 33.18 -15.98
N VAL A 77 -2.82 33.96 -17.05
CA VAL A 77 -3.81 34.93 -17.54
C VAL A 77 -4.94 34.21 -18.30
N ILE A 78 -4.62 33.09 -18.96
CA ILE A 78 -5.62 32.22 -19.61
C ILE A 78 -6.47 31.54 -18.54
N ILE A 79 -5.83 30.95 -17.51
CA ILE A 79 -6.51 30.34 -16.34
C ILE A 79 -7.48 31.33 -15.70
N ASP A 80 -7.05 32.57 -15.45
CA ASP A 80 -7.92 33.60 -14.88
C ASP A 80 -9.14 33.94 -15.76
N GLY A 81 -8.99 33.94 -17.09
CA GLY A 81 -10.10 34.11 -18.03
C GLY A 81 -11.03 32.89 -18.06
N TYR A 82 -10.48 31.68 -18.09
CA TYR A 82 -11.25 30.42 -18.08
C TYR A 82 -12.06 30.25 -16.78
N ARG A 83 -11.56 30.72 -15.63
CA ARG A 83 -12.32 30.79 -14.37
C ARG A 83 -13.52 31.73 -14.43
N ILE A 84 -13.37 32.89 -15.09
CA ILE A 84 -14.48 33.83 -15.31
C ILE A 84 -15.52 33.21 -16.24
N ALA A 85 -15.06 32.61 -17.36
CA ALA A 85 -15.90 31.94 -18.34
C ALA A 85 -16.68 30.76 -17.74
N SER A 86 -16.00 29.82 -17.07
CA SER A 86 -16.60 28.65 -16.42
C SER A 86 -17.68 29.05 -15.42
N LYS A 87 -17.43 30.09 -14.61
CA LYS A 87 -18.44 30.64 -13.69
C LYS A 87 -19.66 31.22 -14.42
N ALA A 88 -19.46 31.97 -15.51
CA ALA A 88 -20.55 32.54 -16.30
C ALA A 88 -21.38 31.45 -17.01
N ALA A 89 -20.71 30.43 -17.57
CA ALA A 89 -21.33 29.26 -18.18
C ALA A 89 -22.21 28.50 -17.17
N LEU A 90 -21.68 28.16 -16.00
CA LEU A 90 -22.41 27.44 -14.96
C LEU A 90 -23.60 28.27 -14.41
N GLN A 91 -23.47 29.59 -14.30
CA GLN A 91 -24.58 30.48 -13.93
C GLN A 91 -25.68 30.51 -15.00
N ALA A 92 -25.32 30.53 -16.29
CA ALA A 92 -26.28 30.47 -17.39
C ALA A 92 -27.01 29.11 -17.44
N LEU A 93 -26.28 28.01 -17.24
CA LEU A 93 -26.82 26.65 -17.16
C LEU A 93 -27.80 26.49 -16.00
N GLU A 94 -27.47 27.00 -14.80
CA GLU A 94 -28.37 26.98 -13.64
C GLU A 94 -29.60 27.88 -13.82
N SER A 95 -29.48 28.97 -14.58
CA SER A 95 -30.61 29.87 -14.92
C SER A 95 -31.54 29.30 -16.01
N ALA A 96 -31.05 28.36 -16.82
CA ALA A 96 -31.79 27.71 -17.91
C ALA A 96 -32.40 26.36 -17.52
N ALA A 97 -32.01 25.80 -16.37
CA ALA A 97 -32.48 24.51 -15.88
C ALA A 97 -33.96 24.55 -15.47
N VAL A 98 -34.70 23.48 -15.79
CA VAL A 98 -36.12 23.30 -15.45
C VAL A 98 -36.24 22.20 -14.40
N ASP A 99 -37.04 22.42 -13.36
CA ASP A 99 -37.43 21.38 -12.40
C ASP A 99 -38.90 20.99 -12.57
N ASN A 100 -39.17 19.69 -12.61
CA ASN A 100 -40.52 19.11 -12.67
C ASN A 100 -40.82 18.17 -11.48
N SER A 101 -39.97 18.15 -10.44
CA SER A 101 -40.11 17.34 -9.21
C SER A 101 -41.54 17.24 -8.64
N ALA A 102 -42.28 18.34 -8.66
CA ALA A 102 -43.65 18.44 -8.13
C ALA A 102 -44.74 17.73 -8.97
N ARG A 103 -44.42 17.19 -10.16
CA ARG A 103 -45.37 16.57 -11.09
C ARG A 103 -44.87 15.23 -11.60
N LEU A 104 -45.23 14.15 -10.90
CA LEU A 104 -44.75 12.78 -11.16
C LEU A 104 -44.89 12.30 -12.61
N GLU A 105 -46.01 12.62 -13.28
CA GLU A 105 -46.21 12.25 -14.70
C GLU A 105 -45.20 12.95 -15.62
N ALA A 106 -45.06 14.28 -15.49
CA ALA A 106 -44.10 15.06 -16.26
C ALA A 106 -42.66 14.65 -15.94
N PHE A 107 -42.36 14.35 -14.68
CA PHE A 107 -41.05 13.86 -14.26
C PHE A 107 -40.73 12.48 -14.85
N ARG A 108 -41.71 11.57 -14.95
CA ARG A 108 -41.53 10.29 -15.70
C ARG A 108 -41.24 10.54 -17.18
N THR A 109 -41.91 11.50 -17.81
CA THR A 109 -41.63 11.89 -19.21
C THR A 109 -40.23 12.49 -19.37
N ASP A 110 -39.79 13.35 -18.46
CA ASP A 110 -38.43 13.92 -18.47
C ASP A 110 -37.36 12.84 -18.29
N LEU A 111 -37.55 11.90 -17.36
CA LEU A 111 -36.67 10.75 -17.18
C LEU A 111 -36.62 9.87 -18.46
N PHE A 112 -37.76 9.61 -19.09
CA PHE A 112 -37.82 8.87 -20.36
C PHE A 112 -37.05 9.58 -21.47
N ASN A 113 -37.22 10.90 -21.63
CA ASN A 113 -36.51 11.71 -22.61
C ASN A 113 -34.99 11.73 -22.36
N ILE A 114 -34.56 11.73 -21.10
CA ILE A 114 -33.14 11.62 -20.72
C ILE A 114 -32.57 10.26 -21.12
N ALA A 115 -33.21 9.15 -20.72
CA ALA A 115 -32.75 7.80 -21.09
C ALA A 115 -32.69 7.61 -22.61
N ARG A 116 -33.74 8.07 -23.32
CA ARG A 116 -33.83 8.09 -24.79
C ARG A 116 -32.70 8.90 -25.45
N THR A 117 -32.21 9.95 -24.78
CA THR A 117 -31.10 10.78 -25.25
C THR A 117 -29.75 10.07 -25.02
N THR A 118 -29.46 9.60 -23.81
CA THR A 118 -28.23 8.85 -23.47
C THR A 118 -28.06 7.55 -24.28
N LEU A 119 -29.15 6.85 -24.59
CA LEU A 119 -29.11 5.62 -25.41
C LEU A 119 -28.92 5.89 -26.92
N SER A 120 -29.13 7.11 -27.39
CA SER A 120 -29.20 7.42 -28.83
C SER A 120 -27.90 7.26 -29.62
N SER A 121 -26.75 7.27 -28.95
CA SER A 121 -25.41 7.16 -29.56
C SER A 121 -24.86 5.72 -29.64
N LYS A 122 -25.55 4.75 -29.04
CA LYS A 122 -25.01 3.42 -28.66
C LYS A 122 -25.66 2.29 -29.47
N VAL A 123 -25.32 1.03 -29.18
CA VAL A 123 -25.92 -0.15 -29.85
C VAL A 123 -27.44 -0.21 -29.63
N LEU A 124 -27.91 0.22 -28.46
CA LEU A 124 -29.34 0.31 -28.11
C LEU A 124 -30.11 1.45 -28.83
N SER A 125 -29.48 2.18 -29.75
CA SER A 125 -30.09 3.33 -30.44
C SER A 125 -31.29 2.97 -31.34
N GLN A 126 -31.35 1.74 -31.85
CA GLN A 126 -32.47 1.25 -32.69
C GLN A 126 -33.75 1.11 -31.86
N ASP A 127 -33.68 0.36 -30.76
CA ASP A 127 -34.80 0.08 -29.85
C ASP A 127 -34.83 1.02 -28.63
N LYS A 128 -34.23 2.22 -28.74
CA LYS A 128 -34.00 3.13 -27.60
C LYS A 128 -35.26 3.50 -26.82
N ASP A 129 -36.42 3.58 -27.49
CA ASP A 129 -37.70 3.92 -26.87
C ASP A 129 -38.24 2.73 -26.02
N TYR A 130 -37.83 1.49 -26.31
CA TYR A 130 -38.10 0.33 -25.46
C TYR A 130 -37.18 0.31 -24.23
N PHE A 131 -35.86 0.39 -24.45
CA PHE A 131 -34.87 0.38 -23.37
C PHE A 131 -34.97 1.60 -22.44
N ALA A 132 -35.41 2.76 -22.93
CA ALA A 132 -35.68 3.94 -22.10
C ALA A 132 -36.86 3.71 -21.13
N ASN A 133 -37.94 3.05 -21.56
CA ASN A 133 -39.03 2.68 -20.64
C ASN A 133 -38.53 1.68 -19.59
N LEU A 134 -37.81 0.63 -20.02
CA LEU A 134 -37.23 -0.40 -19.16
C LEU A 134 -36.33 0.21 -18.06
N ALA A 135 -35.42 1.12 -18.44
CA ALA A 135 -34.53 1.81 -17.51
C ALA A 135 -35.28 2.72 -16.52
N VAL A 136 -36.31 3.45 -16.99
CA VAL A 136 -37.14 4.31 -16.14
C VAL A 136 -37.96 3.49 -15.14
N ASP A 137 -38.57 2.39 -15.56
CA ASP A 137 -39.34 1.52 -14.66
C ASP A 137 -38.44 0.82 -13.63
N ALA A 138 -37.21 0.43 -14.01
CA ALA A 138 -36.24 -0.09 -13.05
C ALA A 138 -35.86 0.96 -11.98
N VAL A 139 -35.51 2.18 -12.38
CA VAL A 139 -35.10 3.24 -11.45
C VAL A 139 -36.26 3.75 -10.57
N LEU A 140 -37.50 3.78 -11.09
CA LEU A 140 -38.67 4.15 -10.28
C LEU A 140 -39.00 3.11 -9.19
N ARG A 141 -38.75 1.80 -9.43
CA ARG A 141 -38.92 0.74 -8.42
C ARG A 141 -37.96 0.88 -7.23
N LEU A 142 -36.77 1.46 -7.45
CA LEU A 142 -35.78 1.71 -6.39
C LEU A 142 -36.21 2.78 -5.36
N LYS A 143 -37.34 3.49 -5.56
CA LYS A 143 -37.95 4.44 -4.61
C LYS A 143 -37.00 5.50 -4.02
N GLY A 144 -36.02 5.95 -4.82
CA GLY A 144 -35.02 6.95 -4.40
C GLY A 144 -33.74 6.38 -3.78
N SER A 145 -33.59 5.05 -3.70
CA SER A 145 -32.26 4.44 -3.67
C SER A 145 -31.52 4.78 -4.97
N THR A 146 -30.23 5.10 -4.88
CA THR A 146 -29.35 5.25 -6.05
C THR A 146 -28.20 4.25 -6.01
N ASN A 147 -28.40 3.12 -5.32
CA ASN A 147 -27.46 2.01 -5.42
C ASN A 147 -27.82 1.17 -6.64
N LEU A 148 -27.02 1.29 -7.70
CA LEU A 148 -27.25 0.60 -8.97
C LEU A 148 -27.14 -0.93 -8.82
N GLU A 149 -26.39 -1.42 -7.82
CA GLU A 149 -26.33 -2.83 -7.45
C GLU A 149 -27.71 -3.43 -7.11
N ASN A 150 -28.70 -2.62 -6.70
CA ASN A 150 -30.08 -3.09 -6.48
C ASN A 150 -30.74 -3.57 -7.79
N ILE A 151 -30.21 -3.20 -8.95
CA ILE A 151 -30.64 -3.66 -10.27
C ILE A 151 -29.66 -4.75 -10.70
N GLN A 152 -30.11 -6.01 -10.75
CA GLN A 152 -29.32 -7.09 -11.31
C GLN A 152 -29.48 -7.10 -12.83
N VAL A 153 -28.38 -7.14 -13.58
CA VAL A 153 -28.40 -7.41 -15.02
C VAL A 153 -27.96 -8.86 -15.23
N ILE A 154 -28.79 -9.68 -15.87
CA ILE A 154 -28.46 -11.06 -16.27
C ILE A 154 -28.29 -11.09 -17.78
N LYS A 155 -27.10 -11.49 -18.24
CA LYS A 155 -26.77 -11.63 -19.66
C LYS A 155 -26.97 -13.08 -20.10
N LYS A 156 -27.83 -13.35 -21.09
CA LYS A 156 -27.99 -14.68 -21.71
C LYS A 156 -28.00 -14.56 -23.24
N VAL A 157 -27.19 -15.38 -23.91
CA VAL A 157 -26.98 -15.33 -25.37
C VAL A 157 -28.19 -15.88 -26.13
N GLY A 158 -28.36 -15.47 -27.39
CA GLY A 158 -29.44 -15.88 -28.27
C GLY A 158 -30.69 -15.00 -28.12
N GLY A 159 -31.48 -14.92 -29.20
CA GLY A 159 -32.60 -13.98 -29.33
C GLY A 159 -32.16 -12.60 -29.82
N LYS A 160 -33.12 -11.68 -29.92
CA LYS A 160 -32.92 -10.27 -30.27
C LYS A 160 -32.75 -9.43 -29.01
N LEU A 161 -32.24 -8.20 -29.17
CA LEU A 161 -32.18 -7.24 -28.06
C LEU A 161 -33.58 -6.85 -27.58
N THR A 162 -34.58 -6.82 -28.48
CA THR A 162 -36.02 -6.64 -28.15
C THR A 162 -36.60 -7.69 -27.22
N ASP A 163 -35.92 -8.84 -27.06
CA ASP A 163 -36.38 -9.97 -26.24
C ASP A 163 -35.84 -9.84 -24.80
N SER A 164 -35.06 -8.78 -24.52
CA SER A 164 -34.64 -8.36 -23.19
C SER A 164 -35.82 -7.77 -22.40
N TYR A 165 -35.91 -7.98 -21.09
CA TYR A 165 -37.01 -7.44 -20.28
C TYR A 165 -36.62 -7.17 -18.83
N LEU A 166 -37.37 -6.29 -18.17
CA LEU A 166 -37.38 -6.09 -16.72
C LEU A 166 -38.42 -7.03 -16.11
N ASP A 167 -37.99 -7.99 -15.30
CA ASP A 167 -38.94 -8.90 -14.62
C ASP A 167 -39.76 -8.15 -13.58
N GLU A 168 -41.02 -8.51 -13.34
CA GLU A 168 -41.88 -7.85 -12.35
C GLU A 168 -41.49 -8.13 -10.90
N GLY A 169 -40.77 -9.24 -10.64
CA GLY A 169 -40.20 -9.55 -9.35
C GLY A 169 -38.67 -9.59 -9.42
N PHE A 170 -38.11 -10.79 -9.24
CA PHE A 170 -36.66 -10.99 -9.18
C PHE A 170 -36.26 -12.36 -9.72
N ILE A 171 -35.16 -12.41 -10.47
CA ILE A 171 -34.59 -13.65 -11.00
C ILE A 171 -33.19 -13.83 -10.41
N LEU A 172 -32.94 -15.02 -9.84
CA LEU A 172 -31.70 -15.45 -9.21
C LEU A 172 -31.03 -16.54 -10.07
N ASP A 173 -29.76 -16.35 -10.41
CA ASP A 173 -28.94 -17.30 -11.16
C ASP A 173 -28.32 -18.36 -10.21
N LYS A 174 -29.19 -19.23 -9.70
CA LYS A 174 -28.91 -20.41 -8.85
C LYS A 174 -30.00 -21.47 -9.11
N LYS A 175 -29.76 -22.72 -8.70
CA LYS A 175 -30.71 -23.84 -8.83
C LYS A 175 -31.36 -24.19 -7.49
N ILE A 176 -32.51 -24.86 -7.53
CA ILE A 176 -33.22 -25.36 -6.33
C ILE A 176 -32.57 -26.66 -5.87
N GLY A 177 -32.50 -26.89 -4.55
CA GLY A 177 -31.95 -28.10 -3.95
C GLY A 177 -32.61 -29.40 -4.42
N THR A 178 -31.87 -30.49 -4.34
CA THR A 178 -32.29 -31.82 -4.75
C THR A 178 -33.53 -32.29 -4.00
N ASN A 179 -34.43 -32.98 -4.72
CA ASN A 179 -35.73 -33.46 -4.23
C ASN A 179 -36.68 -32.38 -3.63
N CYS A 180 -36.36 -31.09 -3.73
CA CYS A 180 -37.25 -30.01 -3.31
C CYS A 180 -38.31 -29.68 -4.37
N PRO A 181 -39.45 -29.06 -3.99
CA PRO A 181 -40.44 -28.56 -4.95
C PRO A 181 -39.85 -27.50 -5.90
N LYS A 182 -39.88 -27.76 -7.22
CA LYS A 182 -39.47 -26.80 -8.26
C LYS A 182 -40.38 -25.57 -8.37
N ARG A 183 -41.54 -25.59 -7.69
CA ARG A 183 -42.51 -24.49 -7.62
C ARG A 183 -43.10 -24.43 -6.22
N VAL A 184 -43.17 -23.22 -5.65
CA VAL A 184 -43.67 -22.92 -4.30
C VAL A 184 -44.65 -21.75 -4.38
N GLU A 185 -45.89 -21.96 -3.93
CA GLU A 185 -46.92 -20.94 -3.88
C GLU A 185 -47.04 -20.36 -2.45
N ASN A 186 -47.27 -19.06 -2.33
CA ASN A 186 -47.29 -18.31 -1.07
C ASN A 186 -46.01 -18.55 -0.24
N ALA A 187 -44.86 -18.18 -0.81
CA ALA A 187 -43.55 -18.41 -0.23
C ALA A 187 -43.27 -17.48 0.96
N LYS A 188 -43.04 -18.10 2.12
CA LYS A 188 -42.45 -17.51 3.33
C LYS A 188 -40.98 -17.87 3.37
N ILE A 189 -40.16 -16.87 3.07
CA ILE A 189 -38.73 -17.02 2.79
C ILE A 189 -37.94 -16.60 4.03
N LEU A 190 -37.13 -17.50 4.57
CA LEU A 190 -36.08 -17.14 5.51
C LEU A 190 -34.76 -16.96 4.75
N ILE A 191 -34.15 -15.79 4.92
CA ILE A 191 -32.88 -15.43 4.29
C ILE A 191 -31.78 -15.63 5.34
N GLY A 192 -30.89 -16.60 5.10
CA GLY A 192 -29.86 -17.07 6.02
C GLY A 192 -28.45 -16.63 5.64
N ASN A 193 -27.62 -16.38 6.66
CA ASN A 193 -26.17 -16.24 6.54
C ASN A 193 -25.50 -17.11 7.63
N THR A 194 -25.55 -18.42 7.45
CA THR A 194 -25.03 -19.40 8.43
C THR A 194 -24.35 -20.57 7.71
N SER A 195 -23.34 -21.21 8.32
CA SER A 195 -22.79 -22.46 7.78
C SER A 195 -23.81 -23.58 7.96
N MET A 196 -24.14 -24.27 6.87
CA MET A 196 -24.95 -25.49 6.86
C MET A 196 -24.13 -26.67 6.31
N ASP A 197 -22.81 -26.61 6.47
CA ASP A 197 -21.86 -27.70 6.20
C ASP A 197 -21.45 -28.34 7.54
N THR A 198 -20.43 -27.80 8.21
CA THR A 198 -19.94 -28.30 9.49
C THR A 198 -20.12 -27.23 10.57
N ASP A 199 -20.90 -27.53 11.61
CA ASP A 199 -21.05 -26.66 12.78
C ASP A 199 -19.86 -26.89 13.75
N LYS A 200 -18.63 -26.69 13.24
CA LYS A 200 -17.38 -26.81 14.00
C LYS A 200 -17.43 -25.87 15.21
N ILE A 201 -16.97 -26.35 16.38
CA ILE A 201 -17.01 -25.56 17.62
C ILE A 201 -16.08 -24.34 17.45
N LYS A 202 -16.62 -23.11 17.59
CA LYS A 202 -15.89 -21.84 17.37
C LYS A 202 -14.79 -21.52 18.40
N ILE A 203 -14.34 -22.51 19.16
CA ILE A 203 -13.17 -22.45 20.04
C ILE A 203 -11.98 -22.90 19.18
N PHE A 204 -11.22 -21.93 18.67
CA PHE A 204 -10.02 -22.19 17.86
C PHE A 204 -9.07 -23.16 18.59
N GLY A 205 -8.71 -24.26 17.93
CA GLY A 205 -7.82 -25.29 18.48
C GLY A 205 -8.49 -26.37 19.34
N ALA A 206 -9.83 -26.48 19.35
CA ALA A 206 -10.55 -27.53 20.07
C ALA A 206 -10.39 -28.93 19.44
N GLN A 207 -9.23 -29.57 19.65
CA GLN A 207 -8.97 -30.96 19.28
C GLN A 207 -9.65 -31.93 20.27
N VAL A 208 -10.64 -32.70 19.81
CA VAL A 208 -11.30 -33.73 20.62
C VAL A 208 -10.48 -35.02 20.59
N LYS A 209 -9.60 -35.22 21.58
CA LYS A 209 -8.89 -36.49 21.77
C LYS A 209 -9.83 -37.54 22.34
N VAL A 210 -10.00 -38.65 21.62
CA VAL A 210 -10.88 -39.77 22.00
C VAL A 210 -10.08 -41.00 22.39
N ASP A 211 -10.41 -41.61 23.53
CA ASP A 211 -9.68 -42.79 24.04
C ASP A 211 -10.02 -44.09 23.30
N SER A 212 -11.09 -44.10 22.49
CA SER A 212 -11.55 -45.27 21.74
C SER A 212 -12.40 -44.89 20.53
N THR A 213 -12.46 -45.79 19.54
CA THR A 213 -13.27 -45.62 18.32
C THR A 213 -14.77 -45.49 18.58
N GLY A 214 -15.29 -46.10 19.66
CA GLY A 214 -16.68 -45.91 20.08
C GLY A 214 -17.01 -44.45 20.40
N LYS A 215 -16.12 -43.75 21.12
CA LYS A 215 -16.29 -42.32 21.43
C LYS A 215 -16.24 -41.43 20.18
N LEU A 216 -15.53 -41.87 19.13
CA LEU A 216 -15.52 -41.15 17.85
C LEU A 216 -16.87 -41.26 17.13
N ALA A 217 -17.46 -42.46 17.09
CA ALA A 217 -18.80 -42.68 16.51
C ALA A 217 -19.92 -42.00 17.33
N ASP A 218 -19.73 -41.80 18.63
CA ASP A 218 -20.62 -40.98 19.46
C ASP A 218 -20.47 -39.47 19.19
N LEU A 219 -19.24 -39.00 18.94
CA LEU A 219 -18.97 -37.60 18.56
C LEU A 219 -19.58 -37.27 17.19
N GLU A 220 -19.37 -38.13 16.19
CA GLU A 220 -19.95 -37.98 14.86
C GLU A 220 -21.49 -37.94 14.92
N ARG A 221 -22.10 -38.79 15.75
CA ARG A 221 -23.55 -38.77 16.00
C ARG A 221 -24.01 -37.47 16.65
N ALA A 222 -23.23 -36.93 17.59
CA ALA A 222 -23.53 -35.65 18.25
C ALA A 222 -23.42 -34.46 17.28
N GLU A 223 -22.51 -34.49 16.30
CA GLU A 223 -22.42 -33.46 15.25
C GLU A 223 -23.60 -33.54 14.30
N ARG A 224 -23.97 -34.74 13.83
CA ARG A 224 -25.20 -34.96 13.05
C ARG A 224 -26.46 -34.52 13.81
N GLU A 225 -26.56 -34.83 15.11
CA GLU A 225 -27.69 -34.42 15.96
C GLU A 225 -27.72 -32.91 16.22
N LYS A 226 -26.57 -32.27 16.44
CA LYS A 226 -26.46 -30.81 16.55
C LYS A 226 -26.93 -30.12 15.26
N MET A 227 -26.55 -30.65 14.10
CA MET A 227 -27.00 -30.13 12.81
C MET A 227 -28.50 -30.36 12.60
N LYS A 228 -29.02 -31.54 12.94
CA LYS A 228 -30.47 -31.82 12.92
C LYS A 228 -31.23 -30.86 13.84
N ALA A 229 -30.73 -30.58 15.04
CA ALA A 229 -31.32 -29.61 15.95
C ALA A 229 -31.30 -28.17 15.38
N LYS A 230 -30.27 -27.80 14.61
CA LYS A 230 -30.22 -26.52 13.88
C LYS A 230 -31.28 -26.44 12.78
N VAL A 231 -31.47 -27.51 12.00
CA VAL A 231 -32.56 -27.59 11.00
C VAL A 231 -33.94 -27.53 11.67
N GLN A 232 -34.14 -28.19 12.81
CA GLN A 232 -35.40 -28.09 13.57
C GLN A 232 -35.65 -26.67 14.12
N ARG A 233 -34.61 -25.93 14.52
CA ARG A 233 -34.74 -24.50 14.87
C ARG A 233 -35.11 -23.64 13.67
N ILE A 234 -34.64 -23.95 12.46
CA ILE A 234 -35.07 -23.24 11.24
C ILE A 234 -36.54 -23.59 10.91
N LYS A 235 -36.92 -24.85 11.04
CA LYS A 235 -38.30 -25.34 10.82
C LYS A 235 -39.33 -24.70 11.76
N SER A 236 -38.96 -24.31 12.99
CA SER A 236 -39.88 -23.66 13.93
C SER A 236 -40.30 -22.24 13.54
N HIS A 237 -39.68 -21.62 12.52
CA HIS A 237 -40.12 -20.32 11.96
C HIS A 237 -41.34 -20.46 11.04
N GLY A 238 -41.78 -21.68 10.70
CA GLY A 238 -42.98 -21.91 9.88
C GLY A 238 -42.83 -21.48 8.41
N ILE A 239 -41.63 -21.70 7.87
CA ILE A 239 -41.22 -21.33 6.50
C ILE A 239 -41.45 -22.47 5.51
N ASN A 240 -41.55 -22.15 4.22
CA ASN A 240 -41.54 -23.11 3.10
C ASN A 240 -40.36 -22.92 2.13
N THR A 241 -39.60 -21.82 2.25
CA THR A 241 -38.35 -21.61 1.50
C THR A 241 -37.25 -21.10 2.42
N PHE A 242 -36.06 -21.69 2.31
CA PHE A 242 -34.84 -21.26 3.01
C PHE A 242 -33.76 -20.93 1.98
N VAL A 243 -33.39 -19.64 1.88
CA VAL A 243 -32.30 -19.16 1.04
C VAL A 243 -31.08 -18.94 1.94
N ASN A 244 -29.99 -19.66 1.75
CA ASN A 244 -28.75 -19.46 2.51
C ASN A 244 -27.66 -18.84 1.63
N ARG A 245 -26.91 -17.90 2.21
CA ARG A 245 -25.71 -17.33 1.55
C ARG A 245 -24.59 -18.36 1.37
N GLN A 246 -24.48 -19.29 2.31
CA GLN A 246 -23.45 -20.34 2.31
C GLN A 246 -24.02 -21.63 1.74
N LEU A 247 -23.15 -22.59 1.45
CA LEU A 247 -23.53 -23.93 1.02
C LEU A 247 -24.40 -24.63 2.08
N ILE A 248 -25.26 -25.55 1.64
CA ILE A 248 -26.13 -26.40 2.44
C ILE A 248 -25.79 -27.85 2.08
N TYR A 249 -25.04 -28.52 2.96
CA TYR A 249 -24.57 -29.87 2.68
C TYR A 249 -25.72 -30.89 2.64
N ASN A 250 -25.49 -32.02 1.97
CA ASN A 250 -26.52 -32.99 1.56
C ASN A 250 -27.37 -33.53 2.74
N TYR A 251 -26.81 -33.53 3.96
CA TYR A 251 -27.54 -33.98 5.16
C TYR A 251 -28.55 -32.93 5.67
N PRO A 252 -28.19 -31.66 5.92
CA PRO A 252 -29.16 -30.57 6.05
C PRO A 252 -30.16 -30.45 4.90
N GLU A 253 -29.70 -30.59 3.65
CA GLU A 253 -30.54 -30.50 2.46
C GLU A 253 -31.67 -31.56 2.47
N SER A 254 -31.32 -32.83 2.71
CA SER A 254 -32.32 -33.90 2.80
C SER A 254 -33.31 -33.70 3.98
N LEU A 255 -32.87 -33.13 5.10
CA LEU A 255 -33.76 -32.76 6.21
C LEU A 255 -34.70 -31.58 5.89
N PHE A 256 -34.34 -30.70 4.95
CA PHE A 256 -35.24 -29.67 4.42
C PHE A 256 -36.24 -30.28 3.42
N ALA A 257 -35.79 -31.15 2.52
CA ALA A 257 -36.66 -31.88 1.59
C ALA A 257 -37.70 -32.77 2.32
N GLU A 258 -37.28 -33.55 3.32
CA GLU A 258 -38.17 -34.30 4.23
C GLU A 258 -39.20 -33.39 4.94
N ALA A 259 -38.85 -32.12 5.17
CA ALA A 259 -39.71 -31.14 5.81
C ALA A 259 -40.65 -30.41 4.84
N GLY A 260 -40.52 -30.61 3.52
CA GLY A 260 -41.22 -29.83 2.50
C GLY A 260 -40.72 -28.39 2.39
N ILE A 261 -39.51 -28.09 2.88
CA ILE A 261 -38.90 -26.76 2.82
C ILE A 261 -37.95 -26.75 1.62
N THR A 262 -38.18 -25.80 0.71
CA THR A 262 -37.35 -25.62 -0.48
C THR A 262 -36.04 -24.93 -0.10
N SER A 263 -34.92 -25.62 -0.24
CA SER A 263 -33.59 -25.05 0.00
C SER A 263 -33.01 -24.42 -1.28
N ILE A 264 -32.45 -23.23 -1.13
CA ILE A 264 -31.66 -22.52 -2.15
C ILE A 264 -30.34 -22.14 -1.47
N GLU A 265 -29.22 -22.63 -1.98
CA GLU A 265 -27.90 -22.43 -1.38
C GLU A 265 -27.01 -21.48 -2.19
N HIS A 266 -25.87 -21.13 -1.62
CA HIS A 266 -24.78 -20.39 -2.28
C HIS A 266 -25.27 -19.12 -3.00
N ALA A 267 -26.31 -18.46 -2.46
CA ALA A 267 -26.75 -17.17 -2.94
C ALA A 267 -25.72 -16.11 -2.54
N ASP A 268 -25.11 -15.45 -3.51
CA ASP A 268 -24.04 -14.47 -3.25
C ASP A 268 -24.53 -13.31 -2.36
N PHE A 269 -23.59 -12.65 -1.67
CA PHE A 269 -23.92 -11.60 -0.70
C PHE A 269 -24.85 -10.52 -1.30
N GLU A 270 -24.59 -10.15 -2.55
CA GLU A 270 -25.40 -9.20 -3.32
C GLU A 270 -26.80 -9.75 -3.67
N GLY A 271 -26.90 -11.03 -4.07
CA GLY A 271 -28.19 -11.70 -4.32
C GLY A 271 -29.04 -11.84 -3.04
N VAL A 272 -28.39 -12.06 -1.90
CA VAL A 272 -29.00 -12.11 -0.57
C VAL A 272 -29.48 -10.73 -0.11
N GLU A 273 -28.73 -9.65 -0.36
CA GLU A 273 -29.18 -8.27 -0.12
C GLU A 273 -30.34 -7.89 -1.06
N ARG A 274 -30.28 -8.23 -2.36
CA ARG A 274 -31.36 -8.03 -3.33
C ARG A 274 -32.64 -8.76 -2.92
N LEU A 275 -32.56 -10.04 -2.55
CA LEU A 275 -33.72 -10.82 -2.10
C LEU A 275 -34.37 -10.24 -0.83
N ALA A 276 -33.59 -9.68 0.10
CA ALA A 276 -34.13 -8.99 1.26
C ALA A 276 -34.92 -7.72 0.87
N LEU A 277 -34.42 -6.95 -0.11
CA LEU A 277 -35.10 -5.75 -0.64
C LEU A 277 -36.33 -6.06 -1.52
N VAL A 278 -36.35 -7.23 -2.18
CA VAL A 278 -37.48 -7.71 -3.00
C VAL A 278 -38.62 -8.22 -2.11
N THR A 279 -38.31 -9.19 -1.25
CA THR A 279 -39.27 -9.94 -0.42
C THR A 279 -39.64 -9.21 0.87
N GLY A 280 -38.85 -8.19 1.24
CA GLY A 280 -38.97 -7.45 2.48
C GLY A 280 -38.43 -8.17 3.72
N GLY A 281 -37.76 -9.33 3.58
CA GLY A 281 -37.19 -10.08 4.71
C GLY A 281 -35.90 -9.49 5.29
N GLU A 282 -35.41 -10.07 6.40
CA GLU A 282 -34.13 -9.74 7.03
C GLU A 282 -33.13 -10.90 6.94
N ILE A 283 -31.84 -10.58 6.80
CA ILE A 283 -30.74 -11.56 6.67
C ILE A 283 -30.37 -12.11 8.07
N ALA A 284 -30.94 -13.25 8.44
CA ALA A 284 -30.75 -13.88 9.74
C ALA A 284 -29.45 -14.72 9.81
N SER A 285 -28.68 -14.56 10.88
CA SER A 285 -27.51 -15.42 11.21
C SER A 285 -27.76 -16.36 12.39
N THR A 286 -28.83 -16.12 13.15
CA THR A 286 -29.22 -16.81 14.39
C THR A 286 -30.72 -17.12 14.34
N PHE A 287 -31.13 -18.32 14.78
CA PHE A 287 -32.48 -18.85 14.56
C PHE A 287 -33.21 -19.23 15.86
N GLU A 288 -32.73 -18.75 17.01
CA GLU A 288 -33.18 -19.18 18.34
C GLU A 288 -34.57 -18.62 18.73
N ASN A 289 -34.91 -17.40 18.31
CA ASN A 289 -36.18 -16.74 18.59
C ASN A 289 -36.92 -16.42 17.28
N PRO A 290 -38.02 -17.13 16.93
CA PRO A 290 -38.78 -16.82 15.72
C PRO A 290 -39.34 -15.39 15.68
N ASP A 291 -39.86 -14.90 16.82
CA ASP A 291 -40.53 -13.58 16.92
C ASP A 291 -39.61 -12.37 16.62
N GLN A 292 -38.30 -12.59 16.50
CA GLN A 292 -37.30 -11.55 16.27
C GLN A 292 -36.83 -11.46 14.81
N VAL A 293 -37.19 -12.41 13.95
CA VAL A 293 -36.73 -12.47 12.55
C VAL A 293 -37.86 -12.08 11.60
N LYS A 294 -37.65 -11.02 10.81
CA LYS A 294 -38.61 -10.64 9.77
C LYS A 294 -38.44 -11.56 8.55
N LEU A 295 -39.39 -12.47 8.35
CA LEU A 295 -39.46 -13.30 7.14
C LEU A 295 -39.78 -12.46 5.90
N GLY A 296 -39.28 -12.89 4.74
CA GLY A 296 -39.67 -12.37 3.43
C GLY A 296 -40.93 -13.07 2.91
N GLU A 297 -41.69 -12.38 2.07
CA GLU A 297 -42.93 -12.90 1.46
C GLU A 297 -42.92 -12.69 -0.07
N CYS A 298 -43.40 -13.69 -0.80
CA CYS A 298 -43.46 -13.74 -2.26
C CYS A 298 -44.61 -14.66 -2.71
N ASP A 299 -45.42 -14.29 -3.71
CA ASP A 299 -46.62 -15.05 -4.09
C ASP A 299 -46.27 -16.38 -4.79
N LEU A 300 -45.21 -16.41 -5.60
CA LEU A 300 -44.77 -17.57 -6.36
C LEU A 300 -43.24 -17.61 -6.48
N ILE A 301 -42.65 -18.78 -6.25
CA ILE A 301 -41.27 -19.10 -6.64
C ILE A 301 -41.34 -20.27 -7.62
N GLU A 302 -40.68 -20.17 -8.77
CA GLU A 302 -40.57 -21.29 -9.72
C GLU A 302 -39.22 -21.28 -10.46
N GLU A 303 -38.72 -22.48 -10.79
CA GLU A 303 -37.55 -22.64 -11.66
C GLU A 303 -37.98 -22.49 -13.13
N ILE A 304 -37.38 -21.53 -13.83
CA ILE A 304 -37.63 -21.21 -15.24
C ILE A 304 -36.37 -21.44 -16.08
N MET A 305 -36.54 -21.70 -17.38
CA MET A 305 -35.44 -21.76 -18.35
C MET A 305 -35.33 -20.45 -19.13
N ILE A 306 -34.15 -19.84 -19.18
CA ILE A 306 -33.89 -18.64 -20.00
C ILE A 306 -32.70 -18.92 -20.94
N GLY A 307 -33.04 -19.35 -22.16
CA GLY A 307 -32.04 -20.00 -23.02
C GLY A 307 -31.83 -21.43 -22.54
N GLU A 308 -30.59 -21.79 -22.25
CA GLU A 308 -30.20 -23.14 -21.80
C GLU A 308 -30.12 -23.26 -20.26
N ASP A 309 -29.96 -22.12 -19.56
CA ASP A 309 -29.83 -22.09 -18.10
C ASP A 309 -31.17 -22.20 -17.36
N THR A 310 -31.17 -22.95 -16.24
CA THR A 310 -32.27 -22.92 -15.26
C THR A 310 -31.99 -21.88 -14.16
N LEU A 311 -32.96 -21.01 -13.93
CA LEU A 311 -32.89 -19.85 -13.03
C LEU A 311 -34.13 -19.85 -12.12
N ILE A 312 -34.02 -19.26 -10.92
CA ILE A 312 -35.17 -19.16 -9.99
C ILE A 312 -35.84 -17.81 -10.15
N LYS A 313 -37.12 -17.79 -10.50
CA LYS A 313 -37.95 -16.58 -10.56
C LYS A 313 -38.84 -16.47 -9.31
N PHE A 314 -38.80 -15.31 -8.70
CA PHE A 314 -39.63 -14.86 -7.58
C PHE A 314 -40.66 -13.85 -8.13
N SER A 315 -41.96 -14.17 -8.07
CA SER A 315 -43.05 -13.36 -8.62
C SER A 315 -44.06 -12.95 -7.54
N GLY A 316 -44.63 -11.75 -7.66
CA GLY A 316 -45.55 -11.19 -6.66
C GLY A 316 -44.82 -10.83 -5.37
N VAL A 317 -44.04 -9.74 -5.44
CA VAL A 317 -43.02 -9.41 -4.41
C VAL A 317 -43.44 -8.20 -3.56
N LYS A 318 -43.31 -8.33 -2.25
CA LYS A 318 -43.96 -7.42 -1.28
C LYS A 318 -43.34 -6.01 -1.18
N ALA A 319 -42.05 -5.87 -1.45
CA ALA A 319 -41.32 -4.60 -1.32
C ALA A 319 -40.80 -4.08 -2.67
N GLY A 320 -40.19 -4.94 -3.50
CA GLY A 320 -39.82 -4.61 -4.88
C GLY A 320 -38.76 -3.50 -5.03
N GLU A 321 -37.87 -3.32 -4.04
CA GLU A 321 -36.87 -2.23 -4.00
C GLU A 321 -35.53 -2.58 -4.68
N ALA A 322 -35.50 -3.78 -5.27
CA ALA A 322 -34.49 -4.32 -6.16
C ALA A 322 -35.22 -5.11 -7.27
N CYS A 323 -34.59 -5.30 -8.43
CA CYS A 323 -35.21 -5.95 -9.60
C CYS A 323 -34.17 -6.58 -10.52
N THR A 324 -34.59 -7.48 -11.41
CA THR A 324 -33.72 -8.11 -12.41
C THR A 324 -34.09 -7.71 -13.83
N ILE A 325 -33.10 -7.29 -14.60
CA ILE A 325 -33.17 -7.05 -16.04
C ILE A 325 -32.47 -8.22 -16.73
N VAL A 326 -33.19 -8.93 -17.60
CA VAL A 326 -32.62 -9.96 -18.47
C VAL A 326 -32.26 -9.32 -19.81
N LEU A 327 -30.98 -9.35 -20.18
CA LEU A 327 -30.50 -8.94 -21.50
C LEU A 327 -30.32 -10.15 -22.42
N ARG A 328 -30.92 -10.06 -23.61
CA ARG A 328 -30.81 -11.03 -24.71
C ARG A 328 -30.09 -10.40 -25.90
N GLY A 329 -29.46 -11.20 -26.74
CA GLY A 329 -28.77 -10.70 -27.93
C GLY A 329 -28.01 -11.77 -28.70
N ALA A 330 -27.65 -11.46 -29.95
CA ALA A 330 -27.08 -12.44 -30.88
C ALA A 330 -25.63 -12.85 -30.54
N THR A 331 -24.82 -11.96 -29.96
CA THR A 331 -23.43 -12.26 -29.56
C THR A 331 -23.11 -11.66 -28.19
N SER A 332 -22.10 -12.21 -27.51
CA SER A 332 -21.62 -11.70 -26.21
C SER A 332 -21.22 -10.23 -26.29
N GLN A 333 -20.46 -9.82 -27.30
CA GLN A 333 -19.98 -8.43 -27.43
C GLN A 333 -21.13 -7.42 -27.59
N MET A 334 -22.23 -7.81 -28.25
CA MET A 334 -23.44 -6.97 -28.31
C MET A 334 -24.15 -6.87 -26.96
N ILE A 335 -24.15 -7.94 -26.16
CA ILE A 335 -24.79 -7.96 -24.84
C ILE A 335 -23.94 -7.19 -23.82
N ASP A 336 -22.61 -7.31 -23.85
CA ASP A 336 -21.70 -6.55 -22.98
C ASP A 336 -21.77 -5.04 -23.25
N GLU A 337 -21.87 -4.63 -24.53
CA GLU A 337 -22.07 -3.21 -24.87
C GLU A 337 -23.51 -2.76 -24.58
N ALA A 338 -24.52 -3.64 -24.65
CA ALA A 338 -25.88 -3.34 -24.21
C ALA A 338 -25.97 -3.15 -22.69
N GLU A 339 -25.27 -3.98 -21.91
CA GLU A 339 -25.15 -3.87 -20.45
C GLU A 339 -24.54 -2.51 -20.06
N ARG A 340 -23.43 -2.11 -20.69
CA ARG A 340 -22.82 -0.78 -20.48
C ARG A 340 -23.75 0.34 -20.92
N SER A 341 -24.32 0.25 -22.12
CA SER A 341 -25.27 1.24 -22.65
C SER A 341 -26.45 1.49 -21.69
N LEU A 342 -26.94 0.42 -21.07
CA LEU A 342 -28.01 0.45 -20.08
C LEU A 342 -27.52 0.94 -18.71
N HIS A 343 -26.33 0.51 -18.25
CA HIS A 343 -25.73 0.98 -17.01
C HIS A 343 -25.62 2.50 -16.98
N ASP A 344 -25.08 3.10 -18.04
CA ASP A 344 -24.93 4.55 -18.17
C ASP A 344 -26.30 5.27 -18.06
N ALA A 345 -27.33 4.72 -18.71
CA ALA A 345 -28.69 5.26 -18.63
C ALA A 345 -29.27 5.14 -17.21
N LEU A 346 -29.11 3.98 -16.55
CA LEU A 346 -29.52 3.78 -15.15
C LEU A 346 -28.78 4.72 -14.20
N SER A 347 -27.49 4.97 -14.44
CA SER A 347 -26.66 5.91 -13.68
C SER A 347 -27.20 7.33 -13.77
N VAL A 348 -27.38 7.88 -14.98
CA VAL A 348 -27.94 9.24 -15.18
C VAL A 348 -29.34 9.37 -14.58
N LEU A 349 -30.20 8.37 -14.77
CA LEU A 349 -31.55 8.34 -14.19
C LEU A 349 -31.49 8.35 -12.66
N SER A 350 -30.67 7.50 -12.03
CA SER A 350 -30.55 7.43 -10.57
C SER A 350 -30.03 8.74 -9.95
N GLN A 351 -29.11 9.43 -10.63
CA GLN A 351 -28.64 10.76 -10.21
C GLN A 351 -29.72 11.83 -10.43
N THR A 352 -30.52 11.72 -11.49
CA THR A 352 -31.62 12.66 -11.78
C THR A 352 -32.81 12.50 -10.83
N VAL A 353 -32.99 11.33 -10.21
CA VAL A 353 -33.94 11.15 -9.08
C VAL A 353 -33.48 11.91 -7.81
N LYS A 354 -32.18 12.22 -7.67
CA LYS A 354 -31.66 13.12 -6.61
C LYS A 354 -31.61 14.59 -7.01
N GLU A 355 -31.25 14.88 -8.26
CA GLU A 355 -31.12 16.22 -8.83
C GLU A 355 -32.10 16.32 -10.01
N THR A 356 -33.34 16.69 -9.70
CA THR A 356 -34.50 16.63 -10.61
C THR A 356 -34.49 17.68 -11.71
N ARG A 357 -33.47 18.54 -11.75
CA ARG A 357 -33.29 19.58 -12.75
C ARG A 357 -32.82 19.01 -14.09
N THR A 358 -33.48 19.43 -15.17
CA THR A 358 -33.18 19.03 -16.54
C THR A 358 -32.78 20.25 -17.39
N VAL A 359 -32.04 20.01 -18.47
CA VAL A 359 -31.60 21.01 -19.44
C VAL A 359 -31.80 20.48 -20.87
N LEU A 360 -31.88 21.38 -21.86
CA LEU A 360 -32.03 21.01 -23.26
C LEU A 360 -30.68 20.57 -23.86
N GLY A 361 -30.67 19.40 -24.50
CA GLY A 361 -29.47 18.79 -25.07
C GLY A 361 -29.15 19.26 -26.49
N GLY A 362 -28.49 18.39 -27.28
CA GLY A 362 -28.30 18.61 -28.72
C GLY A 362 -27.51 19.87 -29.10
N GLY A 363 -26.57 20.30 -28.26
CA GLY A 363 -25.80 21.53 -28.44
C GLY A 363 -26.48 22.81 -27.93
N CYS A 364 -27.72 22.74 -27.46
CA CYS A 364 -28.48 23.88 -26.97
C CYS A 364 -27.86 24.45 -25.68
N ALA A 365 -27.56 23.59 -24.70
CA ALA A 365 -26.91 23.99 -23.44
C ALA A 365 -25.53 24.63 -23.69
N GLU A 366 -24.72 24.02 -24.56
CA GLU A 366 -23.37 24.48 -24.91
C GLU A 366 -23.41 25.84 -25.61
N THR A 367 -24.33 26.05 -26.55
CA THR A 367 -24.52 27.33 -27.26
C THR A 367 -25.03 28.43 -26.32
N LEU A 368 -25.97 28.09 -25.41
CA LEU A 368 -26.47 29.01 -24.39
C LEU A 368 -25.36 29.45 -23.41
N MET A 369 -24.50 28.51 -23.00
CA MET A 369 -23.33 28.82 -22.19
C MET A 369 -22.32 29.69 -22.96
N ALA A 370 -22.02 29.36 -24.22
CA ALA A 370 -21.13 30.17 -25.06
C ALA A 370 -21.63 31.62 -25.25
N LYS A 371 -22.94 31.81 -25.49
CA LYS A 371 -23.60 33.14 -25.55
C LYS A 371 -23.42 33.93 -24.25
N ALA A 372 -23.53 33.28 -23.09
CA ALA A 372 -23.31 33.93 -21.80
C ALA A 372 -21.83 34.27 -21.54
N VAL A 373 -20.92 33.39 -21.95
CA VAL A 373 -19.46 33.62 -21.85
C VAL A 373 -19.02 34.76 -22.76
N ASP A 374 -19.47 34.82 -24.02
CA ASP A 374 -19.23 35.95 -24.93
C ASP A 374 -19.78 37.28 -24.38
N ALA A 375 -20.92 37.24 -23.66
CA ALA A 375 -21.48 38.42 -23.01
C ALA A 375 -20.67 38.89 -21.78
N GLU A 376 -19.98 37.97 -21.08
CA GLU A 376 -19.07 38.30 -19.97
C GLU A 376 -17.68 38.72 -20.45
N ALA A 377 -17.20 38.15 -21.57
CA ALA A 377 -15.96 38.57 -22.24
C ALA A 377 -15.98 40.07 -22.57
N ARG A 378 -17.11 40.58 -23.11
CA ARG A 378 -17.33 42.00 -23.42
C ARG A 378 -17.29 42.94 -22.21
N LYS A 379 -17.47 42.43 -20.98
CA LYS A 379 -17.35 43.19 -19.73
C LYS A 379 -15.94 43.10 -19.12
N THR A 380 -15.20 42.06 -19.49
CA THR A 380 -13.86 41.77 -18.97
C THR A 380 -12.84 42.65 -19.66
N ALA A 381 -11.91 43.25 -18.91
CA ALA A 381 -10.88 44.13 -19.47
C ALA A 381 -9.57 43.38 -19.82
N GLY A 382 -8.92 43.81 -20.91
CA GLY A 382 -7.58 43.37 -21.30
C GLY A 382 -7.48 41.89 -21.73
N LYS A 383 -6.27 41.32 -21.64
CA LYS A 383 -5.95 39.97 -22.16
C LYS A 383 -6.85 38.84 -21.63
N LYS A 384 -7.47 39.01 -20.46
CA LYS A 384 -8.41 38.02 -19.89
C LYS A 384 -9.67 37.86 -20.75
N ALA A 385 -10.14 38.92 -21.41
CA ALA A 385 -11.31 38.86 -22.30
C ALA A 385 -11.11 37.87 -23.46
N ILE A 386 -9.93 37.88 -24.08
CA ILE A 386 -9.56 36.99 -25.20
C ILE A 386 -9.56 35.52 -24.74
N ALA A 387 -9.13 35.24 -23.51
CA ALA A 387 -9.26 33.92 -22.90
C ALA A 387 -10.72 33.55 -22.59
N THR A 388 -11.56 34.50 -22.16
CA THR A 388 -13.00 34.28 -22.00
C THR A 388 -13.67 33.91 -23.34
N GLU A 389 -13.37 34.63 -24.44
CA GLU A 389 -13.86 34.29 -25.79
C GLU A 389 -13.37 32.92 -26.28
N ALA A 390 -12.13 32.53 -25.96
CA ALA A 390 -11.59 31.22 -26.30
C ALA A 390 -12.36 30.08 -25.63
N PHE A 391 -12.84 30.27 -24.38
CA PHE A 391 -13.70 29.31 -23.70
C PHE A 391 -15.08 29.18 -24.40
N ALA A 392 -15.65 30.28 -24.89
CA ALA A 392 -16.89 30.23 -25.69
C ALA A 392 -16.71 29.48 -27.02
N LYS A 393 -15.56 29.62 -27.68
CA LYS A 393 -15.21 28.85 -28.90
C LYS A 393 -15.09 27.35 -28.61
N ALA A 394 -14.42 26.97 -27.53
CA ALA A 394 -14.32 25.56 -27.12
C ALA A 394 -15.68 24.93 -26.79
N LEU A 395 -16.60 25.67 -26.15
CA LEU A 395 -17.99 25.23 -25.95
C LEU A 395 -18.73 25.02 -27.27
N LEU A 396 -18.57 25.93 -28.25
CA LEU A 396 -19.19 25.80 -29.57
C LEU A 396 -18.61 24.63 -30.40
N GLN A 397 -17.42 24.13 -30.07
CA GLN A 397 -16.85 22.97 -30.77
C GLN A 397 -17.58 21.65 -30.43
N MET A 398 -18.32 21.58 -29.32
CA MET A 398 -19.16 20.43 -28.98
C MET A 398 -20.27 20.15 -30.02
N PRO A 399 -21.15 21.12 -30.37
CA PRO A 399 -22.10 20.92 -31.47
C PRO A 399 -21.43 20.79 -32.84
N THR A 400 -20.24 21.39 -33.08
CA THR A 400 -19.47 21.15 -34.32
C THR A 400 -19.14 19.66 -34.47
N ILE A 401 -18.54 19.06 -33.44
CA ILE A 401 -18.17 17.64 -33.42
C ILE A 401 -19.41 16.73 -33.51
N LEU A 402 -20.55 17.14 -32.96
CA LEU A 402 -21.81 16.39 -33.12
C LEU A 402 -22.28 16.37 -34.58
N ALA A 403 -22.20 17.51 -35.29
CA ALA A 403 -22.52 17.60 -36.71
C ALA A 403 -21.52 16.87 -37.61
N ASP A 404 -20.22 16.97 -37.33
CA ASP A 404 -19.17 16.23 -38.03
C ASP A 404 -19.40 14.70 -37.95
N ASN A 405 -19.73 14.19 -36.76
CA ASN A 405 -20.02 12.76 -36.55
C ASN A 405 -21.29 12.26 -37.25
N ALA A 406 -22.17 13.15 -37.69
CA ALA A 406 -23.37 12.83 -38.47
C ALA A 406 -23.18 13.07 -39.99
N GLY A 407 -22.07 13.67 -40.41
CA GLY A 407 -21.75 13.91 -41.83
C GLY A 407 -22.41 15.13 -42.46
N TYR A 408 -22.91 16.09 -41.67
CA TYR A 408 -23.45 17.36 -42.17
C TYR A 408 -22.38 18.46 -42.18
N ASP A 409 -22.64 19.59 -42.86
CA ASP A 409 -21.82 20.80 -42.75
C ASP A 409 -21.99 21.41 -41.34
N SER A 410 -21.00 21.13 -40.48
CA SER A 410 -20.95 21.60 -39.10
C SER A 410 -20.73 23.10 -39.00
N ALA A 411 -20.04 23.73 -39.96
CA ALA A 411 -19.82 25.17 -39.99
C ALA A 411 -21.11 25.93 -40.29
N GLU A 412 -21.90 25.48 -41.27
CA GLU A 412 -23.19 26.10 -41.58
C GLU A 412 -24.22 25.87 -40.46
N LEU A 413 -24.28 24.64 -39.91
CA LEU A 413 -25.22 24.31 -38.84
C LEU A 413 -24.93 25.04 -37.52
N VAL A 414 -23.67 25.10 -37.08
CA VAL A 414 -23.32 25.83 -35.85
C VAL A 414 -23.47 27.34 -36.03
N ALA A 415 -23.25 27.88 -37.24
CA ALA A 415 -23.58 29.28 -37.54
C ALA A 415 -25.09 29.57 -37.45
N LYS A 416 -25.94 28.72 -38.05
CA LYS A 416 -27.41 28.80 -37.94
C LYS A 416 -27.90 28.68 -36.49
N LEU A 417 -27.32 27.76 -35.72
CA LEU A 417 -27.62 27.53 -34.30
C LEU A 417 -27.25 28.76 -33.45
N ARG A 418 -26.04 29.32 -33.65
CA ARG A 418 -25.59 30.52 -32.96
C ARG A 418 -26.47 31.73 -33.28
N ALA A 419 -26.91 31.89 -34.53
CA ALA A 419 -27.82 32.97 -34.92
C ALA A 419 -29.13 32.91 -34.11
N LYS A 420 -29.85 31.79 -34.14
CA LYS A 420 -31.10 31.61 -33.36
C LYS A 420 -30.92 31.88 -31.87
N HIS A 421 -29.84 31.36 -31.27
CA HIS A 421 -29.53 31.63 -29.87
C HIS A 421 -29.32 33.12 -29.62
N TYR A 422 -28.63 33.85 -30.49
CA TYR A 422 -28.41 35.29 -30.33
C TYR A 422 -29.68 36.12 -30.50
N ASP A 423 -30.57 35.73 -31.42
CA ASP A 423 -31.89 36.34 -31.63
C ASP A 423 -32.84 36.12 -30.42
N GLY A 424 -32.53 35.16 -29.55
CA GLY A 424 -33.21 34.94 -28.27
C GLY A 424 -33.85 33.56 -28.12
N ASP A 425 -33.81 32.71 -29.14
CA ASP A 425 -34.30 31.33 -29.07
C ASP A 425 -33.31 30.44 -28.30
N ASN A 426 -33.41 30.51 -26.97
CA ASN A 426 -32.64 29.71 -26.02
C ASN A 426 -33.01 28.21 -26.02
N LYS A 427 -33.88 27.72 -26.93
CA LYS A 427 -34.24 26.30 -27.03
C LYS A 427 -33.69 25.60 -28.28
N ALA A 428 -33.16 26.37 -29.23
CA ALA A 428 -32.65 25.86 -30.49
C ALA A 428 -31.49 24.87 -30.25
N GLY A 429 -31.50 23.74 -30.95
CA GLY A 429 -30.41 22.76 -30.98
C GLY A 429 -30.36 22.05 -32.33
N LEU A 430 -29.48 21.06 -32.47
CA LEU A 430 -29.30 20.33 -33.73
C LEU A 430 -30.26 19.13 -33.82
N ASP A 431 -31.15 19.13 -34.83
CA ASP A 431 -31.93 17.96 -35.24
C ASP A 431 -31.08 17.13 -36.22
N MET A 432 -30.37 16.15 -35.66
CA MET A 432 -29.47 15.26 -36.42
C MET A 432 -30.20 14.34 -37.40
N VAL A 433 -31.53 14.18 -37.28
CA VAL A 433 -32.33 13.33 -38.18
C VAL A 433 -32.68 14.08 -39.46
N LYS A 434 -32.79 15.41 -39.40
CA LYS A 434 -33.07 16.28 -40.57
C LYS A 434 -31.86 17.03 -41.11
N GLY A 435 -30.82 17.22 -40.29
CA GLY A 435 -29.72 18.14 -40.62
C GLY A 435 -30.16 19.61 -40.52
N GLU A 436 -30.97 19.96 -39.53
CA GLU A 436 -31.52 21.31 -39.32
C GLU A 436 -31.45 21.76 -37.85
N VAL A 437 -31.78 23.03 -37.58
CA VAL A 437 -31.81 23.59 -36.21
C VAL A 437 -33.24 23.66 -35.69
N GLY A 438 -33.63 22.76 -34.78
CA GLY A 438 -34.98 22.61 -34.23
C GLY A 438 -35.11 22.97 -32.74
N ASP A 439 -36.35 23.01 -32.21
CA ASP A 439 -36.62 23.18 -30.77
C ASP A 439 -36.40 21.84 -30.04
N MET A 440 -35.37 21.79 -29.17
CA MET A 440 -35.03 20.57 -28.43
C MET A 440 -36.11 20.14 -27.44
N LYS A 441 -36.98 21.06 -27.00
CA LYS A 441 -38.09 20.76 -26.10
C LYS A 441 -39.24 20.06 -26.81
N GLU A 442 -39.49 20.41 -28.07
CA GLU A 442 -40.52 19.75 -28.89
C GLU A 442 -40.07 18.38 -29.39
N LEU A 443 -38.77 18.19 -29.64
CA LEU A 443 -38.17 16.90 -30.02
C LEU A 443 -37.94 15.94 -28.83
N GLY A 444 -38.07 16.43 -27.59
CA GLY A 444 -37.86 15.64 -26.38
C GLY A 444 -36.39 15.31 -26.10
N VAL A 445 -35.48 16.22 -26.44
CA VAL A 445 -34.02 16.06 -26.24
C VAL A 445 -33.60 16.80 -24.97
N THR A 446 -33.70 16.09 -23.84
CA THR A 446 -33.34 16.61 -22.51
C THR A 446 -32.19 15.82 -21.91
N GLU A 447 -31.29 16.50 -21.20
CA GLU A 447 -30.18 15.93 -20.45
C GLU A 447 -30.27 16.36 -18.97
N SER A 448 -29.59 15.64 -18.07
CA SER A 448 -29.56 15.98 -16.65
C SER A 448 -28.76 17.28 -16.40
N TYR A 449 -29.24 18.14 -15.50
CA TYR A 449 -28.47 19.32 -15.07
C TYR A 449 -27.15 18.92 -14.39
N LYS A 450 -27.13 17.83 -13.61
CA LYS A 450 -25.91 17.32 -12.96
C LYS A 450 -24.85 16.97 -14.01
N LEU A 451 -25.26 16.31 -15.11
CA LEU A 451 -24.40 15.89 -16.21
C LEU A 451 -23.65 17.07 -16.84
N LYS A 452 -24.37 18.07 -17.39
CA LYS A 452 -23.73 19.23 -18.02
C LYS A 452 -22.89 20.06 -17.03
N LYS A 453 -23.35 20.19 -15.79
CA LYS A 453 -22.62 20.90 -14.72
C LYS A 453 -21.27 20.24 -14.43
N GLN A 454 -21.26 18.90 -14.29
CA GLN A 454 -20.04 18.15 -14.01
C GLN A 454 -19.07 18.21 -15.19
N VAL A 455 -19.55 18.01 -16.42
CA VAL A 455 -18.74 18.11 -17.65
C VAL A 455 -18.01 19.46 -17.72
N VAL A 456 -18.68 20.59 -17.47
CA VAL A 456 -18.06 21.92 -17.52
C VAL A 456 -17.08 22.15 -16.36
N SER A 457 -17.42 21.74 -15.13
CA SER A 457 -16.52 21.91 -13.97
C SER A 457 -15.25 21.08 -14.13
N SER A 458 -15.42 19.77 -14.38
CA SER A 458 -14.29 18.83 -14.49
C SER A 458 -13.42 19.07 -15.72
N ALA A 459 -13.97 19.52 -16.86
CA ALA A 459 -13.15 19.96 -17.99
C ALA A 459 -12.36 21.26 -17.67
N SER A 460 -13.00 22.24 -17.03
CA SER A 460 -12.34 23.48 -16.61
C SER A 460 -11.20 23.20 -15.60
N GLU A 461 -11.41 22.26 -14.67
CA GLU A 461 -10.40 21.83 -13.70
C GLU A 461 -9.26 21.04 -14.37
N ALA A 462 -9.56 20.17 -15.34
CA ALA A 462 -8.57 19.46 -16.15
C ALA A 462 -7.61 20.41 -16.85
N THR A 463 -8.18 21.37 -17.58
CA THR A 463 -7.41 22.37 -18.35
C THR A 463 -6.63 23.30 -17.41
N GLU A 464 -7.21 23.72 -16.28
CA GLU A 464 -6.47 24.53 -15.29
C GLU A 464 -5.29 23.76 -14.67
N MET A 465 -5.44 22.47 -14.35
CA MET A 465 -4.33 21.65 -13.84
C MET A 465 -3.19 21.55 -14.85
N LEU A 466 -3.51 21.38 -16.14
CA LEU A 466 -2.51 21.20 -17.20
C LEU A 466 -1.83 22.51 -17.60
N LEU A 467 -2.57 23.63 -17.67
CA LEU A 467 -1.99 24.96 -17.96
C LEU A 467 -1.09 25.52 -16.85
N ARG A 468 -1.03 24.87 -15.68
CA ARG A 468 -0.09 25.17 -14.60
C ARG A 468 1.25 24.43 -14.71
N VAL A 469 1.35 23.42 -15.59
CA VAL A 469 2.57 22.62 -15.75
C VAL A 469 3.49 23.32 -16.75
N ASP A 470 4.66 23.76 -16.29
CA ASP A 470 5.74 24.29 -17.11
C ASP A 470 6.69 23.18 -17.61
N THR A 471 7.01 22.23 -16.73
CA THR A 471 8.07 21.23 -16.94
C THR A 471 7.59 19.83 -16.58
N ILE A 472 7.80 18.86 -17.48
CA ILE A 472 7.50 17.44 -17.24
C ILE A 472 8.80 16.67 -17.05
N LEU A 473 9.11 16.31 -15.79
CA LEU A 473 10.26 15.48 -15.46
C LEU A 473 9.89 13.99 -15.52
N ARG A 474 10.52 13.24 -16.44
CA ARG A 474 10.39 11.78 -16.52
C ARG A 474 11.62 11.12 -15.89
N ALA A 475 11.42 10.36 -14.82
CA ALA A 475 12.47 9.48 -14.29
C ALA A 475 12.81 8.39 -15.32
N ALA A 476 14.05 7.89 -15.32
CA ALA A 476 14.40 6.73 -16.14
C ALA A 476 13.45 5.56 -15.81
N PRO A 477 12.92 4.83 -16.82
CA PRO A 477 12.19 3.61 -16.56
C PRO A 477 13.11 2.63 -15.83
N ARG A 478 12.56 1.82 -14.92
CA ARG A 478 13.33 0.73 -14.32
C ARG A 478 13.77 -0.18 -15.47
N GLN A 479 15.08 -0.41 -15.59
CA GLN A 479 15.58 -1.49 -16.43
C GLN A 479 14.92 -2.79 -15.94
N ARG A 480 14.40 -3.58 -16.88
CA ARG A 480 14.10 -4.98 -16.61
C ARG A 480 15.42 -5.73 -16.74
N GLU A 481 15.64 -6.68 -15.83
CA GLU A 481 16.68 -7.68 -16.01
C GLU A 481 16.11 -8.70 -17.00
N ASP A 482 16.18 -8.36 -18.29
CA ASP A 482 15.79 -9.26 -19.36
C ASP A 482 16.84 -10.39 -19.40
N LEU A 483 16.41 -11.61 -19.03
CA LEU A 483 17.26 -12.79 -18.91
C LEU A 483 17.60 -13.37 -20.29
N GLU A 484 18.51 -12.70 -20.99
CA GLU A 484 19.08 -13.20 -22.25
C GLU A 484 19.95 -14.45 -21.99
N THR A 485 19.49 -15.59 -22.50
CA THR A 485 20.30 -16.82 -22.60
C THR A 485 21.39 -16.64 -23.65
N PRO A 486 22.65 -17.01 -23.38
CA PRO A 486 23.75 -16.80 -24.32
C PRO A 486 23.76 -17.86 -25.44
N GLU A 487 23.37 -17.46 -26.65
CA GLU A 487 23.73 -18.14 -27.89
C GLU A 487 24.30 -17.11 -28.89
N ASP A 488 25.36 -17.48 -29.62
CA ASP A 488 26.13 -16.57 -30.47
C ASP A 488 25.47 -16.28 -31.82
N GLU A 489 25.59 -15.05 -32.34
CA GLU A 489 26.07 -14.83 -33.72
C GLU A 489 26.66 -13.42 -33.95
N VAL A 490 27.27 -13.19 -35.12
CA VAL A 490 28.37 -12.19 -35.30
C VAL A 490 28.06 -11.13 -36.38
N ALA A 491 28.26 -9.84 -36.08
CA ALA A 491 28.48 -8.79 -37.11
C ALA A 491 29.13 -7.46 -36.60
N GLU A 492 30.44 -7.31 -36.86
CA GLU A 492 31.19 -6.08 -37.23
C GLU A 492 31.20 -4.78 -36.37
N GLU A 493 32.22 -3.93 -36.60
CA GLU A 493 32.64 -2.81 -35.74
C GLU A 493 32.62 -1.41 -36.41
N LYS A 494 32.70 -0.37 -35.54
CA LYS A 494 33.43 0.94 -35.72
C LYS A 494 32.81 2.01 -36.64
N PRO A 495 33.25 3.30 -36.53
CA PRO A 495 34.00 3.98 -35.46
C PRO A 495 33.33 5.28 -34.94
N SER A 496 33.99 5.97 -34.02
CA SER A 496 33.54 7.22 -33.37
C SER A 496 33.76 8.51 -34.19
N LYS A 497 33.16 9.63 -33.72
CA LYS A 497 33.83 10.94 -33.73
C LYS A 497 33.27 11.98 -32.76
N VAL A 498 34.11 12.98 -32.48
CA VAL A 498 33.94 14.08 -31.52
C VAL A 498 33.60 15.37 -32.25
N GLY A 499 32.83 16.28 -31.63
CA GLY A 499 32.76 17.68 -32.05
C GLY A 499 31.70 18.51 -31.33
N ASN A 500 32.12 19.57 -30.62
CA ASN A 500 31.22 20.61 -30.09
C ASN A 500 31.76 22.01 -30.47
N PRO A 501 31.29 22.63 -31.56
CA PRO A 501 31.90 23.85 -32.10
C PRO A 501 30.86 24.95 -32.41
N PHE A 502 30.11 25.45 -31.43
CA PHE A 502 29.29 26.66 -31.62
C PHE A 502 29.28 27.62 -30.42
N ALA A 503 30.47 28.09 -30.06
CA ALA A 503 30.65 29.30 -29.25
C ALA A 503 31.10 30.45 -30.19
N ALA A 504 30.14 31.17 -30.78
CA ALA A 504 30.37 32.41 -31.53
C ALA A 504 29.03 33.16 -31.75
N LEU A 505 29.08 34.49 -31.82
CA LEU A 505 27.96 35.43 -32.10
C LEU A 505 26.88 35.49 -30.98
N GLY A 506 26.73 36.54 -30.16
CA GLY A 506 27.51 37.77 -29.88
C GLY A 506 27.05 38.36 -28.51
N ALA A 507 27.73 39.24 -27.78
CA ALA A 507 28.62 40.36 -28.14
C ALA A 507 27.85 41.57 -28.73
N GLU A 508 27.89 42.81 -28.22
CA GLU A 508 28.34 43.41 -26.92
C GLU A 508 27.12 44.17 -26.29
N GLU A 509 27.08 45.17 -25.38
CA GLU A 509 27.94 46.10 -24.57
C GLU A 509 27.16 46.38 -23.23
N ASP A 510 27.62 46.90 -22.07
CA ASP A 510 28.90 47.23 -21.39
C ASP A 510 29.07 48.72 -20.91
N ASN A 511 29.12 48.94 -19.56
CA ASN A 511 29.32 50.21 -18.81
C ASN A 511 28.13 51.25 -18.82
N ASN A 512 27.95 52.21 -17.88
CA ASN A 512 28.73 52.69 -16.71
C ASN A 512 27.83 53.49 -15.70
N SER A 513 28.40 53.94 -14.55
CA SER A 513 27.96 55.05 -13.65
C SER A 513 26.57 54.96 -12.96
N GLU A 514 26.29 55.59 -11.82
CA GLU A 514 26.97 56.01 -10.57
C GLU A 514 25.95 56.89 -9.80
N ASP A 515 25.92 56.76 -8.47
CA ASP A 515 25.44 57.73 -7.45
C ASP A 515 23.96 58.23 -7.37
N GLU A 516 23.70 58.84 -6.19
CA GLU A 516 22.51 59.59 -5.71
C GLU A 516 21.15 58.85 -5.52
N GLU A 517 20.36 59.11 -4.47
CA GLU A 517 20.68 59.36 -3.04
C GLU A 517 19.43 59.00 -2.17
N GLU A 518 19.42 59.34 -0.87
CA GLU A 518 18.27 59.10 0.03
C GLU A 518 17.17 60.16 -0.13
N GLU A 519 15.90 59.74 -0.01
CA GLU A 519 14.75 60.43 0.63
C GLU A 519 13.44 59.70 0.22
N GLY A 520 12.39 59.60 1.03
CA GLY A 520 12.21 60.11 2.39
C GLY A 520 10.77 60.62 2.58
N GLU A 521 10.12 60.23 3.68
CA GLU A 521 9.08 61.02 4.40
C GLU A 521 7.76 61.34 3.61
N GLU A 522 6.61 61.67 4.19
CA GLU A 522 6.04 61.56 5.56
C GLU A 522 4.48 61.35 5.42
N GLU A 523 3.68 60.89 6.40
CA GLU A 523 2.99 61.61 7.51
C GLU A 523 2.19 62.89 7.10
N GLU A 524 1.34 63.56 7.90
CA GLU A 524 0.66 63.29 9.22
C GLU A 524 -0.81 62.80 8.94
N ASP A 525 -1.93 62.93 9.68
CA ASP A 525 -2.39 63.50 10.98
C ASP A 525 -2.73 62.31 11.93
N ALA A 526 -2.65 62.29 13.27
CA ALA A 526 -2.61 63.31 14.33
C ALA A 526 -3.97 63.99 14.68
N SER A 527 -4.22 64.47 15.91
CA SER A 527 -3.75 63.99 17.23
C SER A 527 -4.69 64.46 18.39
N THR A 528 -4.24 64.27 19.63
CA THR A 528 -4.64 64.96 20.89
C THR A 528 -5.64 64.31 21.89
N LEU A 529 -5.34 64.60 23.16
CA LEU A 529 -6.11 64.47 24.41
C LEU A 529 -6.34 63.08 25.04
N THR A 530 -5.98 63.03 26.33
CA THR A 530 -6.30 61.99 27.33
C THR A 530 -7.50 62.47 28.20
N PRO A 531 -8.03 61.69 29.17
CA PRO A 531 -7.80 60.29 29.53
C PRO A 531 -9.12 59.47 29.58
N THR A 532 -9.14 58.40 30.39
CA THR A 532 -10.29 57.58 30.85
C THR A 532 -10.77 56.42 29.98
N ALA A 533 -10.79 55.24 30.62
CA ALA A 533 -11.81 54.21 30.41
C ALA A 533 -13.04 54.57 31.28
N PRO A 534 -14.28 54.05 31.07
CA PRO A 534 -14.51 52.71 30.53
C PRO A 534 -15.83 52.41 29.76
N ALA A 535 -15.84 51.24 29.11
CA ALA A 535 -16.99 50.29 29.05
C ALA A 535 -18.33 50.69 28.36
N ALA A 536 -19.27 49.77 28.07
CA ALA A 536 -19.19 48.37 27.61
C ALA A 536 -20.63 47.81 27.37
N LYS A 537 -20.72 46.66 26.68
CA LYS A 537 -21.87 45.72 26.65
C LYS A 537 -23.15 46.17 25.90
N LYS A 538 -23.58 45.33 24.97
CA LYS A 538 -24.54 44.21 25.22
C LYS A 538 -24.10 43.02 24.35
N LYS A 539 -24.12 41.74 24.74
CA LYS A 539 -24.91 40.91 25.69
C LYS A 539 -26.34 40.55 25.26
N ASN A 540 -26.45 39.43 24.55
CA ASN A 540 -27.35 38.33 24.86
C ASN A 540 -26.49 37.07 25.08
N LYS A 541 -26.68 36.16 26.05
CA LYS A 541 -27.55 36.10 27.24
C LYS A 541 -29.05 35.81 27.04
N ASN A 542 -29.37 34.57 26.66
CA ASN A 542 -30.36 33.81 27.43
C ASN A 542 -29.58 33.02 28.52
N LYS A 543 -29.82 33.22 29.83
CA LYS A 543 -31.02 33.00 30.67
C LYS A 543 -31.11 31.52 31.08
N LYS A 544 -30.96 31.25 32.39
CA LYS A 544 -32.02 30.84 33.35
C LYS A 544 -32.45 29.36 33.14
N LYS A 545 -32.75 28.57 34.17
CA LYS A 545 -33.17 28.88 35.56
C LYS A 545 -32.87 27.63 36.43
N LYS A 546 -32.55 27.79 37.72
CA LYS A 546 -32.67 26.69 38.70
C LYS A 546 -33.65 27.08 39.80
N LYS A 547 -34.87 26.57 39.72
CA LYS A 547 -35.57 26.00 40.90
C LYS A 547 -35.06 24.55 41.01
N SER A 548 -34.86 23.95 42.18
CA SER A 548 -34.92 24.45 43.56
C SER A 548 -34.15 23.50 44.50
N LYS A 549 -33.64 24.05 45.61
CA LYS A 549 -33.62 23.41 46.94
C LYS A 549 -34.01 24.51 47.95
N GLY A 550 -34.59 24.14 49.09
CA GLY A 550 -35.26 25.10 49.97
C GLY A 550 -34.33 25.92 50.88
N VAL A 551 -34.73 27.18 51.11
CA VAL A 551 -34.53 27.97 52.35
C VAL A 551 -33.11 28.47 52.74
N GLN A 552 -32.89 29.77 52.48
CA GLN A 552 -32.22 30.83 53.29
C GLN A 552 -30.69 30.85 53.68
N GLN A 553 -30.21 32.11 53.85
CA GLN A 553 -29.00 32.64 54.57
C GLN A 553 -27.57 32.29 54.07
N ALA A 554 -26.50 33.08 54.31
CA ALA A 554 -26.29 34.56 54.47
C ALA A 554 -24.77 34.94 54.49
N ALA A 555 -24.41 36.18 54.08
CA ALA A 555 -23.27 37.06 54.50
C ALA A 555 -21.77 36.57 54.61
N SER A 556 -20.69 37.38 54.67
CA SER A 556 -20.33 38.72 54.09
C SER A 556 -18.84 39.15 54.32
N ALA A 557 -18.26 39.92 53.38
CA ALA A 557 -17.29 41.06 53.53
C ALA A 557 -15.83 40.98 54.12
N GLN A 558 -14.85 41.14 53.21
CA GLN A 558 -13.71 42.12 53.13
C GLN A 558 -12.45 42.19 54.10
N PRO A 559 -11.30 42.78 53.65
CA PRO A 559 -9.93 42.73 54.27
C PRO A 559 -9.39 44.13 54.70
N PRO A 560 -8.07 44.39 55.01
CA PRO A 560 -6.98 44.62 54.00
C PRO A 560 -5.48 44.48 54.48
N GLN A 561 -4.53 45.02 53.68
CA GLN A 561 -3.16 45.55 53.98
C GLN A 561 -1.87 44.65 53.98
N GLN A 562 -0.72 45.33 53.79
CA GLN A 562 0.68 44.94 53.43
C GLN A 562 1.66 46.02 53.99
N PRO A 563 3.02 45.92 53.99
CA PRO A 563 3.99 45.13 53.17
C PRO A 563 4.93 44.22 54.05
N VAL A 564 6.10 43.65 53.68
CA VAL A 564 7.16 43.93 52.66
C VAL A 564 7.93 42.65 52.22
N ASP A 565 8.66 42.77 51.11
CA ASP A 565 9.87 42.05 50.63
C ASP A 565 9.92 40.52 50.32
N ASP A 566 9.98 40.30 48.98
CA ASP A 566 10.88 39.43 48.19
C ASP A 566 10.64 37.90 48.02
N LYS A 567 10.94 37.47 46.78
CA LYS A 567 10.98 36.13 46.16
C LYS A 567 9.67 35.37 45.96
N THR A 568 9.66 34.61 44.85
CA THR A 568 8.61 33.71 44.32
C THR A 568 7.21 34.29 44.05
N TYR A 569 6.73 34.19 42.79
CA TYR A 569 5.46 33.53 42.42
C TYR A 569 5.07 33.72 40.93
N THR A 570 5.20 32.68 40.11
CA THR A 570 4.44 32.54 38.83
C THR A 570 3.84 31.13 38.65
N SER A 571 3.83 30.32 39.73
CA SER A 571 3.50 28.88 39.73
C SER A 571 2.02 28.54 40.01
N ASN A 572 1.05 29.41 39.70
CA ASN A 572 -0.36 29.18 40.05
C ASN A 572 -1.39 29.23 38.90
N ARG A 573 -0.95 29.22 37.63
CA ARG A 573 -1.85 29.05 36.46
C ARG A 573 -2.01 27.58 36.03
N GLN A 574 -1.11 26.68 36.44
CA GLN A 574 -1.12 25.26 36.06
C GLN A 574 -2.03 24.38 36.94
N ALA A 575 -2.19 24.69 38.23
CA ALA A 575 -2.97 23.87 39.18
C ALA A 575 -4.43 23.63 38.74
N LYS A 576 -5.03 24.57 38.01
CA LYS A 576 -6.41 24.46 37.50
C LYS A 576 -6.54 23.61 36.23
N LEU A 577 -5.45 23.35 35.52
CA LEU A 577 -5.39 22.41 34.40
C LEU A 577 -5.17 20.96 34.87
N ALA A 578 -4.34 20.77 35.91
CA ALA A 578 -4.07 19.45 36.49
C ALA A 578 -5.36 18.70 36.87
N ARG A 579 -6.31 19.37 37.54
CA ARG A 579 -7.57 18.76 38.01
C ARG A 579 -8.57 18.36 36.90
N LYS A 580 -8.28 18.65 35.62
CA LYS A 580 -9.05 18.13 34.47
C LYS A 580 -8.46 16.83 33.90
N LYS A 581 -7.22 16.47 34.26
CA LYS A 581 -6.48 15.30 33.73
C LYS A 581 -6.78 13.98 34.45
N GLN A 582 -7.71 13.99 35.40
CA GLN A 582 -7.98 12.89 36.35
C GLN A 582 -9.26 12.06 36.02
N ARG A 583 -9.86 12.25 34.85
CA ARG A 583 -10.98 11.42 34.34
C ARG A 583 -10.52 10.69 33.08
N GLY A 584 -9.89 9.52 33.27
CA GLY A 584 -9.36 8.71 32.17
C GLY A 584 -8.07 7.92 32.48
N LEU A 585 -7.81 7.59 33.74
CA LEU A 585 -6.86 6.54 34.12
C LEU A 585 -7.65 5.25 34.40
N ASN A 586 -7.02 4.09 34.18
CA ASN A 586 -7.64 2.80 34.50
C ASN A 586 -7.33 2.42 35.95
N GLU A 587 -8.11 1.48 36.48
CA GLU A 587 -7.94 0.97 37.86
C GLU A 587 -6.53 0.39 38.11
N ILE A 588 -5.86 -0.11 37.07
CA ILE A 588 -4.47 -0.60 37.11
C ILE A 588 -3.48 0.56 37.37
N ASP A 589 -3.64 1.70 36.67
CA ASP A 589 -2.80 2.89 36.85
C ASP A 589 -2.98 3.49 38.25
N GLN A 590 -4.22 3.40 38.78
CA GLN A 590 -4.57 3.85 40.12
C GLN A 590 -4.05 2.89 41.21
N ALA A 591 -4.10 1.57 40.98
CA ALA A 591 -3.51 0.58 41.88
C ALA A 591 -1.97 0.69 41.94
N LEU A 592 -1.31 1.00 40.82
CA LEU A 592 0.13 1.30 40.79
C LEU A 592 0.45 2.56 41.61
N GLN A 593 -0.38 3.61 41.54
CA GLN A 593 -0.22 4.79 42.38
C GLN A 593 -0.48 4.49 43.87
N GLU A 594 -1.49 3.67 44.21
CA GLU A 594 -1.74 3.26 45.60
C GLU A 594 -0.63 2.37 46.19
N LEU A 595 -0.06 1.46 45.40
CA LEU A 595 1.10 0.64 45.83
C LEU A 595 2.33 1.53 46.08
N ASN A 596 2.60 2.47 45.18
CA ASN A 596 3.71 3.42 45.31
C ASN A 596 3.53 4.44 46.46
N ILE A 597 2.32 4.55 47.02
CA ILE A 597 2.00 5.34 48.23
C ILE A 597 2.00 4.46 49.49
N LYS A 598 1.60 3.18 49.40
CA LYS A 598 1.56 2.24 50.54
C LYS A 598 2.92 1.69 50.95
N TYR A 599 3.89 1.58 50.04
CA TYR A 599 5.21 1.02 50.33
C TYR A 599 6.38 1.91 49.86
N PRO A 600 6.56 3.13 50.43
CA PRO A 600 7.69 4.00 50.07
C PRO A 600 9.07 3.40 50.39
N GLU A 601 9.14 2.54 51.40
CA GLU A 601 10.40 2.02 51.96
C GLU A 601 11.00 0.87 51.14
N GLN A 602 10.22 0.19 50.28
CA GLN A 602 10.72 -0.89 49.42
C GLN A 602 11.42 -0.41 48.13
N GLN A 603 11.71 0.90 48.01
CA GLN A 603 12.58 1.47 46.96
C GLN A 603 13.79 2.23 47.52
N GLN A 604 14.08 2.16 48.83
CA GLN A 604 15.20 2.88 49.46
C GLN A 604 16.56 2.14 49.40
N THR A 605 16.78 1.31 48.38
CA THR A 605 18.07 0.64 48.12
C THR A 605 18.62 0.90 46.71
N THR A 606 18.65 2.18 46.29
CA THR A 606 19.79 2.79 45.55
C THR A 606 19.62 4.31 45.32
N GLN A 607 19.73 5.12 46.38
CA GLN A 607 20.17 6.52 46.25
C GLN A 607 21.09 6.91 47.42
N THR A 608 22.38 7.11 47.13
CA THR A 608 23.36 7.64 48.08
C THR A 608 24.35 8.56 47.36
N SER A 609 24.43 9.81 47.85
CA SER A 609 25.52 10.79 47.69
C SER A 609 25.99 11.19 46.27
N ASP A 610 25.99 12.50 46.02
CA ASP A 610 26.80 13.15 44.98
C ASP A 610 28.31 12.85 45.15
N THR A 611 28.83 11.92 44.36
CA THR A 611 30.26 11.85 44.03
C THR A 611 30.40 11.62 42.52
N LYS A 612 31.29 12.37 41.85
CA LYS A 612 31.45 12.30 40.39
C LYS A 612 32.10 10.98 39.93
N GLN A 613 31.30 9.93 39.74
CA GLN A 613 31.66 8.76 38.93
C GLN A 613 30.45 8.28 38.11
N ASN A 614 30.29 8.81 36.90
CA ASN A 614 29.35 8.24 35.93
C ASN A 614 29.90 6.89 35.47
N SER A 615 29.23 5.78 35.80
CA SER A 615 29.61 4.46 35.31
C SER A 615 29.36 4.35 33.79
N THR A 616 30.20 3.59 33.09
CA THR A 616 30.09 3.34 31.64
C THR A 616 28.68 2.91 31.21
N ILE A 617 28.05 2.06 32.01
CA ILE A 617 26.70 1.53 31.83
C ILE A 617 25.63 2.64 31.89
N SER A 618 25.79 3.67 32.74
CA SER A 618 24.82 4.77 32.81
C SER A 618 24.86 5.64 31.56
N THR A 619 26.06 5.89 31.03
CA THR A 619 26.29 6.57 29.74
C THR A 619 25.71 5.77 28.57
N LEU A 620 25.99 4.46 28.47
CA LEU A 620 25.42 3.60 27.42
C LEU A 620 23.89 3.59 27.47
N LYS A 621 23.29 3.49 28.66
CA LYS A 621 21.83 3.54 28.84
C LYS A 621 21.22 4.86 28.37
N ALA A 622 21.93 5.98 28.50
CA ALA A 622 21.48 7.28 28.02
C ALA A 622 21.51 7.40 26.48
N PHE A 623 22.42 6.70 25.80
CA PHE A 623 22.48 6.65 24.33
C PHE A 623 21.50 5.63 23.73
N LEU A 624 21.42 4.43 24.31
CA LEU A 624 20.71 3.26 23.75
C LEU A 624 19.23 3.14 24.15
N GLY A 625 18.71 4.02 25.03
CA GLY A 625 17.29 4.03 25.38
C GLY A 625 16.38 4.41 24.20
N ILE A 626 15.21 3.77 24.10
CA ILE A 626 14.28 3.89 22.95
C ILE A 626 12.96 4.54 23.39
N ASP A 627 12.40 5.49 22.62
CA ASP A 627 11.05 6.02 22.89
C ASP A 627 9.98 5.21 22.14
N PRO A 628 9.15 4.40 22.83
CA PRO A 628 8.13 3.56 22.19
C PRO A 628 7.06 4.34 21.42
N LYS A 629 6.96 5.66 21.58
CA LYS A 629 6.06 6.50 20.77
C LYS A 629 6.58 6.75 19.36
N GLN A 630 7.89 6.62 19.15
CA GLN A 630 8.55 6.91 17.87
C GLN A 630 8.75 5.65 17.01
N LEU A 631 8.56 4.44 17.57
CA LEU A 631 8.59 3.18 16.83
C LEU A 631 7.40 3.00 15.87
N ASP A 632 6.35 3.82 16.02
CA ASP A 632 5.15 3.79 15.18
C ASP A 632 5.31 4.66 13.92
N ALA A 633 5.78 4.04 12.83
CA ALA A 633 5.88 4.70 11.52
C ALA A 633 4.54 5.28 11.03
N SER A 634 3.40 4.67 11.40
CA SER A 634 2.08 5.24 11.08
C SER A 634 1.79 6.51 11.87
N ALA A 635 2.37 6.70 13.06
CA ALA A 635 2.29 7.97 13.80
C ALA A 635 3.22 9.04 13.19
N GLU A 636 4.43 8.66 12.74
CA GLU A 636 5.33 9.59 12.04
C GLU A 636 4.70 10.09 10.72
N MET A 637 4.20 9.18 9.87
CA MET A 637 3.48 9.55 8.64
C MET A 637 2.29 10.47 8.91
N LYS A 638 1.48 10.19 9.96
CA LYS A 638 0.32 11.03 10.34
C LYS A 638 0.72 12.41 10.86
N LYS A 639 1.96 12.57 11.33
CA LYS A 639 2.56 13.85 11.72
C LYS A 639 3.09 14.63 10.51
N MET A 640 3.66 13.94 9.51
CA MET A 640 4.16 14.57 8.28
C MET A 640 3.03 14.99 7.32
N PHE A 641 2.15 14.05 6.95
CA PHE A 641 1.14 14.23 5.90
C PHE A 641 -0.28 14.52 6.45
N GLY A 642 -0.43 14.51 7.78
CA GLY A 642 -1.71 14.69 8.44
C GLY A 642 -2.56 13.41 8.49
N ALA A 643 -3.35 13.27 9.55
CA ALA A 643 -4.06 12.02 9.85
C ALA A 643 -5.01 11.55 8.74
N LYS A 644 -5.68 12.49 8.05
CA LYS A 644 -6.64 12.18 6.98
C LYS A 644 -5.96 11.54 5.75
N VAL A 645 -4.88 12.16 5.26
CA VAL A 645 -4.14 11.72 4.06
C VAL A 645 -3.60 10.31 4.25
N VAL A 646 -3.00 10.04 5.41
CA VAL A 646 -2.50 8.69 5.73
C VAL A 646 -3.64 7.68 5.86
N SER A 647 -4.77 8.04 6.47
CA SER A 647 -5.91 7.11 6.53
C SER A 647 -6.45 6.76 5.14
N SER A 648 -6.53 7.72 4.20
CA SER A 648 -6.90 7.43 2.81
C SER A 648 -5.84 6.59 2.08
N ALA A 649 -4.55 6.86 2.29
CA ALA A 649 -3.47 6.06 1.68
C ALA A 649 -3.47 4.61 2.18
N THR A 650 -3.69 4.38 3.48
CA THR A 650 -3.86 3.02 4.03
C THR A 650 -5.11 2.35 3.46
N SER A 651 -6.21 3.08 3.24
CA SER A 651 -7.40 2.53 2.55
C SER A 651 -7.15 2.22 1.07
N MET A 652 -6.30 2.99 0.38
CA MET A 652 -5.92 2.73 -1.02
C MET A 652 -5.01 1.50 -1.17
N ASN A 653 -4.09 1.27 -0.25
CA ASN A 653 -3.31 0.01 -0.24
C ASN A 653 -4.14 -1.22 0.19
N SER A 654 -5.42 -1.05 0.55
CA SER A 654 -6.34 -2.16 0.88
C SER A 654 -7.36 -2.48 -0.23
N TYR A 655 -7.11 -2.09 -1.48
CA TYR A 655 -7.88 -2.54 -2.66
C TYR A 655 -7.63 -4.02 -2.99
N GLY A 656 -8.07 -4.87 -2.05
CA GLY A 656 -8.13 -6.33 -2.08
C GLY A 656 -9.19 -6.89 -1.10
N MET A 657 -9.74 -6.07 -0.21
CA MET A 657 -10.96 -6.38 0.56
C MET A 657 -11.96 -5.22 0.52
N GLY A 658 -13.10 -5.43 -0.14
CA GLY A 658 -14.20 -4.48 -0.14
C GLY A 658 -15.01 -4.42 1.17
N ARG A 659 -15.78 -3.32 1.32
CA ARG A 659 -16.99 -3.22 2.18
C ARG A 659 -16.87 -3.67 3.66
N GLN A 660 -16.12 -2.97 4.52
CA GLN A 660 -16.21 -3.15 6.00
C GLN A 660 -16.40 -1.88 6.85
N GLY A 661 -17.34 -1.00 6.45
CA GLY A 661 -17.74 0.16 7.27
C GLY A 661 -18.39 -0.20 8.62
N ARG A 662 -19.21 -1.26 8.67
CA ARG A 662 -19.87 -1.72 9.92
C ARG A 662 -18.94 -2.52 10.85
N ASN A 663 -17.98 -3.25 10.31
CA ASN A 663 -17.11 -4.14 11.09
C ASN A 663 -15.98 -3.44 11.84
N GLN A 664 -15.73 -2.13 11.64
CA GLN A 664 -14.71 -1.40 12.39
C GLN A 664 -14.84 -1.56 13.92
N ARG A 665 -16.06 -1.72 14.46
CA ARG A 665 -16.27 -1.96 15.90
C ARG A 665 -15.88 -3.36 16.36
N ALA A 666 -16.11 -4.38 15.53
CA ALA A 666 -15.69 -5.76 15.79
C ALA A 666 -14.18 -5.91 15.59
N GLN A 667 -13.61 -5.36 14.52
CA GLN A 667 -12.18 -5.27 14.28
C GLN A 667 -11.46 -4.52 15.41
N ALA A 668 -12.00 -3.39 15.89
CA ALA A 668 -11.42 -2.66 17.03
C ALA A 668 -11.51 -3.44 18.35
N ALA A 669 -12.54 -4.28 18.55
CA ALA A 669 -12.61 -5.18 19.70
C ALA A 669 -11.57 -6.31 19.58
N PHE A 670 -11.41 -6.90 18.39
CA PHE A 670 -10.42 -7.92 18.08
C PHE A 670 -8.98 -7.41 18.23
N MET A 671 -8.65 -6.24 17.65
CA MET A 671 -7.38 -5.53 17.86
C MET A 671 -7.12 -5.18 19.33
N LYS A 672 -8.17 -5.01 20.16
CA LYS A 672 -8.03 -4.75 21.60
C LYS A 672 -7.86 -6.05 22.42
N ALA A 673 -8.24 -7.20 21.87
CA ALA A 673 -8.01 -8.52 22.44
C ALA A 673 -6.65 -9.13 22.05
N MET A 674 -6.04 -8.66 20.94
CA MET A 674 -4.70 -9.03 20.53
C MET A 674 -3.63 -8.71 21.59
N PRO A 675 -2.61 -9.57 21.78
CA PRO A 675 -1.50 -9.29 22.67
C PRO A 675 -0.69 -8.10 22.13
N ARG A 676 -0.56 -7.03 22.94
CA ARG A 676 0.15 -5.82 22.54
C ARG A 676 1.62 -6.11 22.23
N SER A 677 2.13 -5.52 21.16
CA SER A 677 3.54 -5.52 20.78
C SER A 677 4.06 -4.08 20.70
N HIS A 678 5.34 -3.90 20.98
CA HIS A 678 6.08 -2.64 20.93
C HIS A 678 6.84 -2.47 19.61
N LEU A 679 7.31 -3.57 19.00
CA LEU A 679 8.08 -3.60 17.76
C LEU A 679 7.21 -3.64 16.51
N ALA A 680 6.07 -4.35 16.52
CA ALA A 680 5.22 -4.46 15.34
C ALA A 680 3.74 -4.64 15.71
N LYS A 681 2.88 -3.76 15.20
CA LYS A 681 1.44 -3.83 15.50
C LYS A 681 0.79 -4.88 14.59
N TYR A 682 0.14 -5.88 15.17
CA TYR A 682 -0.65 -6.87 14.43
C TYR A 682 -1.61 -6.19 13.45
N LYS A 683 -1.55 -6.59 12.18
CA LYS A 683 -2.40 -6.11 11.09
C LYS A 683 -3.51 -7.14 10.80
N PRO A 684 -4.76 -6.71 10.48
CA PRO A 684 -5.86 -7.64 10.17
C PRO A 684 -5.65 -8.52 8.94
N THR A 685 -4.68 -8.18 8.09
CA THR A 685 -4.24 -8.97 6.93
C THR A 685 -3.47 -10.23 7.34
N TRP A 686 -2.91 -10.28 8.55
CA TRP A 686 -2.15 -11.42 9.02
C TRP A 686 -3.09 -12.51 9.57
N PRO A 687 -2.90 -13.79 9.21
CA PRO A 687 -3.51 -14.93 9.89
C PRO A 687 -3.46 -14.77 11.42
N PRO A 688 -4.55 -15.09 12.16
CA PRO A 688 -4.62 -14.80 13.59
C PRO A 688 -3.60 -15.64 14.38
N PRO A 689 -2.95 -15.05 15.41
CA PRO A 689 -2.02 -15.76 16.28
C PRO A 689 -2.79 -16.68 17.24
N THR A 690 -3.15 -17.86 16.73
CA THR A 690 -3.59 -18.99 17.54
C THR A 690 -2.39 -19.58 18.28
N VAL A 691 -2.55 -19.88 19.57
CA VAL A 691 -1.44 -20.27 20.47
C VAL A 691 -0.59 -21.39 19.86
N ALA A 692 -1.24 -22.47 19.43
CA ALA A 692 -0.60 -23.64 18.80
C ALA A 692 0.00 -23.41 17.39
N LYS A 693 0.02 -22.17 16.87
CA LYS A 693 0.74 -21.77 15.64
C LYS A 693 1.85 -20.72 15.90
N LEU A 694 2.15 -20.42 17.16
CA LEU A 694 3.29 -19.58 17.57
C LEU A 694 4.30 -20.31 18.47
N ASP A 695 3.89 -21.39 19.14
CA ASP A 695 4.79 -22.18 20.00
C ASP A 695 5.93 -22.81 19.16
N GLY A 696 7.17 -22.61 19.61
CA GLY A 696 8.37 -23.13 18.93
C GLY A 696 9.64 -22.30 19.12
N ILE A 697 9.51 -20.98 19.34
CA ILE A 697 10.63 -20.09 19.69
C ILE A 697 10.46 -19.63 21.15
N GLY A 698 11.35 -20.08 22.03
CA GLY A 698 11.53 -19.53 23.38
C GLY A 698 12.77 -18.64 23.48
N MET A 699 13.04 -18.09 24.66
CA MET A 699 14.26 -17.31 24.91
C MET A 699 14.75 -17.46 26.35
N ARG A 700 16.07 -17.50 26.56
CA ARG A 700 16.73 -17.68 27.86
C ARG A 700 17.90 -16.71 28.05
N THR A 701 18.38 -16.57 29.27
CA THR A 701 19.68 -15.94 29.54
C THR A 701 20.84 -16.86 29.12
N LEU A 702 21.99 -16.29 28.77
CA LEU A 702 23.26 -17.03 28.69
C LEU A 702 23.71 -17.48 30.09
N THR A 703 24.53 -18.54 30.15
CA THR A 703 25.28 -18.88 31.38
C THR A 703 26.56 -18.04 31.48
N LEU A 704 27.15 -18.00 32.68
CA LEU A 704 28.42 -17.29 32.90
C LEU A 704 29.59 -17.88 32.07
N ASP A 705 29.53 -19.16 31.72
CA ASP A 705 30.58 -19.81 30.92
C ASP A 705 30.35 -19.61 29.42
N GLU A 706 29.10 -19.57 28.96
CA GLU A 706 28.75 -19.10 27.60
C GLU A 706 29.17 -17.62 27.40
N MET A 707 29.07 -16.79 28.43
CA MET A 707 29.49 -15.39 28.38
C MET A 707 31.02 -15.24 28.33
N LYS A 708 31.79 -16.11 29.00
CA LYS A 708 33.26 -16.14 28.89
C LYS A 708 33.71 -16.61 27.51
N ASP A 709 33.08 -17.66 26.99
CA ASP A 709 33.31 -18.15 25.63
C ASP A 709 33.08 -17.04 24.59
N TRP A 710 31.98 -16.29 24.70
CA TRP A 710 31.72 -15.11 23.87
C TRP A 710 32.82 -14.04 23.96
N ARG A 711 33.29 -13.70 25.18
CA ARG A 711 34.43 -12.77 25.35
C ARG A 711 35.70 -13.27 24.67
N VAL A 712 36.01 -14.57 24.81
CA VAL A 712 37.19 -15.19 24.20
C VAL A 712 37.09 -15.17 22.66
N ARG A 713 35.93 -15.51 22.09
CA ARG A 713 35.73 -15.52 20.63
C ARG A 713 35.89 -14.12 20.00
N HIS A 714 35.46 -13.06 20.68
CA HIS A 714 35.68 -11.67 20.22
C HIS A 714 37.00 -11.03 20.73
N ASN A 715 37.86 -11.79 21.42
CA ASN A 715 39.12 -11.30 21.99
C ASN A 715 38.93 -10.07 22.93
N LEU A 716 37.94 -10.13 23.81
CA LEU A 716 37.57 -9.06 24.76
C LEU A 716 38.12 -9.33 26.17
N ASP A 717 38.73 -8.31 26.77
CA ASP A 717 39.19 -8.33 28.17
C ASP A 717 38.01 -8.23 29.16
N ASP A 718 38.19 -8.75 30.38
CA ASP A 718 37.20 -8.63 31.48
C ASP A 718 36.94 -7.18 31.95
N SER A 719 37.69 -6.20 31.43
CA SER A 719 37.42 -4.76 31.61
C SER A 719 36.19 -4.27 30.84
N PHE A 720 35.78 -4.95 29.76
CA PHE A 720 34.66 -4.57 28.89
C PHE A 720 33.30 -5.05 29.45
N ASN A 721 32.99 -4.66 30.69
CA ASN A 721 31.78 -5.13 31.36
C ASN A 721 30.50 -4.39 30.89
N LEU A 722 29.50 -5.17 30.44
CA LEU A 722 28.14 -4.74 30.07
C LEU A 722 27.06 -5.19 31.10
N GLY A 723 27.43 -6.00 32.09
CA GLY A 723 26.60 -6.52 33.17
C GLY A 723 26.40 -5.54 34.33
N GLY A 724 25.46 -5.84 35.22
CA GLY A 724 25.10 -4.98 36.34
C GLY A 724 26.14 -4.93 37.47
N SER A 725 26.16 -3.84 38.24
CA SER A 725 27.03 -3.72 39.42
C SER A 725 26.45 -4.50 40.61
N GLY A 726 27.12 -5.58 41.01
CA GLY A 726 26.82 -6.34 42.23
C GLY A 726 27.04 -7.86 42.10
N ASN A 727 27.02 -8.59 43.22
CA ASN A 727 27.21 -10.05 43.28
C ASN A 727 26.05 -10.88 42.67
N SER A 728 25.13 -10.25 41.94
CA SER A 728 24.10 -10.88 41.11
C SER A 728 24.47 -10.64 39.64
N GLY A 729 25.47 -11.38 39.15
CA GLY A 729 26.23 -11.04 37.94
C GLY A 729 25.47 -11.16 36.61
N ASP A 730 25.89 -10.34 35.65
CA ASP A 730 25.82 -10.48 34.18
C ASP A 730 24.47 -10.88 33.50
N GLY A 731 23.35 -10.88 34.22
CA GLY A 731 22.02 -11.36 33.78
C GLY A 731 21.29 -10.55 32.69
N ASN A 732 21.99 -9.87 31.78
CA ASN A 732 21.44 -9.07 30.69
C ASN A 732 21.70 -9.64 29.27
N TRP A 733 22.44 -10.74 29.14
CA TRP A 733 22.68 -11.44 27.87
C TRP A 733 21.70 -12.58 27.65
N TRP A 734 21.12 -12.64 26.44
CA TRP A 734 20.04 -13.55 26.07
C TRP A 734 20.33 -14.31 24.76
N THR A 735 19.60 -15.41 24.56
CA THR A 735 19.57 -16.17 23.31
C THR A 735 18.20 -16.80 23.13
N PHE A 736 17.71 -16.87 21.88
CA PHE A 736 16.55 -17.68 21.54
C PHE A 736 16.86 -19.17 21.69
N VAL A 737 15.81 -19.97 21.80
CA VAL A 737 15.83 -21.43 21.91
C VAL A 737 14.75 -21.97 20.98
N HIS A 738 15.16 -22.69 19.93
CA HIS A 738 14.24 -23.34 19.01
C HIS A 738 13.87 -24.73 19.52
N GLU A 739 12.58 -24.96 19.77
CA GLU A 739 12.05 -26.26 20.20
C GLU A 739 12.10 -27.31 19.06
N PRO A 740 12.02 -28.62 19.36
CA PRO A 740 12.06 -29.67 18.34
C PRO A 740 11.02 -29.52 17.23
N GLN A 741 9.85 -28.92 17.52
CA GLN A 741 8.84 -28.61 16.50
C GLN A 741 9.33 -27.55 15.52
N TYR A 742 9.86 -26.42 16.02
CA TYR A 742 10.45 -25.38 15.19
C TYR A 742 11.65 -25.89 14.40
N LYS A 743 12.51 -26.70 15.02
CA LYS A 743 13.63 -27.36 14.32
C LYS A 743 13.18 -28.28 13.17
N SER A 744 12.01 -28.92 13.29
CA SER A 744 11.43 -29.71 12.20
C SER A 744 10.99 -28.84 11.01
N VAL A 745 10.45 -27.64 11.26
CA VAL A 745 10.10 -26.66 10.21
C VAL A 745 11.34 -26.01 9.62
N GLN A 746 12.34 -25.68 10.45
CA GLN A 746 13.62 -25.14 10.01
C GLN A 746 14.34 -26.08 9.02
N ARG A 747 14.22 -27.40 9.21
CA ARG A 747 14.74 -28.38 8.24
C ARG A 747 14.02 -28.29 6.89
N GLN A 748 12.68 -28.27 6.91
CA GLN A 748 11.86 -28.11 5.69
C GLN A 748 12.14 -26.78 4.97
N PHE A 749 12.44 -25.72 5.72
CA PHE A 749 12.90 -24.44 5.17
C PHE A 749 14.25 -24.58 4.45
N LEU A 750 15.23 -25.28 5.04
CA LEU A 750 16.52 -25.50 4.38
C LEU A 750 16.39 -26.35 3.12
N ASP A 751 15.60 -27.44 3.19
CA ASP A 751 15.27 -28.28 2.04
C ASP A 751 14.61 -27.44 0.92
N ALA A 752 13.70 -26.51 1.28
CA ALA A 752 13.05 -25.57 0.36
C ALA A 752 13.95 -24.42 -0.15
N THR A 753 14.98 -24.01 0.59
CA THR A 753 16.00 -23.08 0.05
C THR A 753 16.96 -23.80 -0.91
N GLY A 754 17.21 -25.10 -0.70
CA GLY A 754 18.04 -25.92 -1.58
C GLY A 754 17.40 -26.32 -2.90
N SER A 755 16.07 -26.24 -3.03
CA SER A 755 15.35 -26.43 -4.29
C SER A 755 15.30 -25.19 -5.18
N PHE A 756 15.69 -24.02 -4.66
CA PHE A 756 15.66 -22.71 -5.32
C PHE A 756 14.29 -22.23 -5.84
N ASP A 757 13.18 -22.94 -5.57
CA ASP A 757 11.83 -22.55 -5.99
C ASP A 757 11.09 -21.70 -4.92
N PRO A 758 10.74 -20.43 -5.21
CA PRO A 758 9.97 -19.59 -4.30
C PRO A 758 8.58 -20.14 -3.93
N ASN A 759 7.97 -20.99 -4.76
CA ASN A 759 6.65 -21.53 -4.49
C ASN A 759 6.68 -22.51 -3.30
N THR A 760 7.74 -23.31 -3.15
CA THR A 760 7.94 -24.14 -1.95
C THR A 760 7.99 -23.33 -0.65
N LEU A 761 8.64 -22.17 -0.66
CA LEU A 761 8.69 -21.25 0.50
C LEU A 761 7.31 -20.65 0.81
N MET A 762 6.53 -20.32 -0.21
CA MET A 762 5.14 -19.84 -0.06
C MET A 762 4.21 -20.92 0.46
N ALA A 763 4.32 -22.18 0.00
CA ALA A 763 3.58 -23.31 0.52
C ALA A 763 3.92 -23.58 2.00
N LEU A 764 5.20 -23.55 2.37
CA LEU A 764 5.65 -23.68 3.75
C LEU A 764 5.07 -22.55 4.64
N LEU A 765 4.98 -21.33 4.10
CA LEU A 765 4.39 -20.18 4.80
C LEU A 765 2.86 -20.26 4.97
N GLN A 766 2.14 -20.96 4.08
CA GLN A 766 0.71 -21.24 4.27
C GLN A 766 0.48 -22.19 5.47
N VAL A 767 1.33 -23.20 5.63
CA VAL A 767 1.24 -24.18 6.72
C VAL A 767 1.74 -23.60 8.05
N TYR A 768 2.86 -22.87 8.02
CA TYR A 768 3.55 -22.28 9.19
C TYR A 768 3.69 -20.75 9.09
N PRO A 769 2.60 -19.98 9.29
CA PRO A 769 2.56 -18.56 8.90
C PRO A 769 3.45 -17.61 9.73
N TYR A 770 4.11 -18.10 10.78
CA TYR A 770 4.98 -17.34 11.66
C TYR A 770 6.41 -17.90 11.75
N HIS A 771 6.80 -18.80 10.84
CA HIS A 771 8.19 -19.26 10.75
C HIS A 771 9.11 -18.10 10.31
N VAL A 772 10.09 -17.75 11.16
CA VAL A 772 10.84 -16.48 11.06
C VAL A 772 11.74 -16.46 9.83
N ASP A 773 12.49 -17.53 9.57
CA ASP A 773 13.45 -17.56 8.46
C ASP A 773 12.74 -17.64 7.09
N THR A 774 11.59 -18.36 7.01
CA THR A 774 10.75 -18.36 5.80
C THR A 774 10.15 -16.98 5.54
N LEU A 775 9.62 -16.29 6.56
CA LEU A 775 9.13 -14.91 6.41
C LEU A 775 10.24 -13.95 5.96
N ASN A 776 11.46 -14.10 6.51
CA ASN A 776 12.63 -13.34 6.09
C ASN A 776 12.99 -13.61 4.62
N GLN A 777 13.02 -14.87 4.18
CA GLN A 777 13.38 -15.22 2.80
C GLN A 777 12.30 -14.81 1.79
N VAL A 778 11.02 -15.03 2.11
CA VAL A 778 9.89 -14.56 1.30
C VAL A 778 9.89 -13.04 1.19
N SER A 779 10.21 -12.31 2.27
CA SER A 779 10.39 -10.86 2.21
C SER A 779 11.50 -10.41 1.26
N GLU A 780 12.53 -11.23 1.04
CA GLU A 780 13.59 -10.95 0.07
C GLU A 780 13.10 -11.18 -1.37
N VAL A 781 12.39 -12.28 -1.63
CA VAL A 781 11.78 -12.56 -2.93
C VAL A 781 10.84 -11.44 -3.36
N PHE A 782 9.95 -10.98 -2.47
CA PHE A 782 9.07 -9.83 -2.77
C PHE A 782 9.86 -8.50 -2.91
N ARG A 783 11.01 -8.33 -2.25
CA ARG A 783 11.92 -7.18 -2.46
C ARG A 783 12.51 -7.21 -3.86
N MET A 784 12.97 -8.38 -4.33
CA MET A 784 13.51 -8.58 -5.68
C MET A 784 12.44 -8.40 -6.78
N GLN A 785 11.22 -8.90 -6.56
CA GLN A 785 10.05 -8.65 -7.42
C GLN A 785 9.58 -7.17 -7.41
N GLY A 786 10.16 -6.32 -6.56
CA GLY A 786 9.86 -4.91 -6.45
C GLY A 786 8.65 -4.55 -5.58
N ASP A 787 7.92 -5.53 -5.04
CA ASP A 787 6.81 -5.32 -4.10
C ASP A 787 7.33 -5.06 -2.68
N ASN A 788 7.75 -3.81 -2.50
CA ASN A 788 8.18 -3.26 -1.22
C ASN A 788 7.04 -3.08 -0.21
N SER A 789 5.76 -3.27 -0.61
CA SER A 789 4.63 -3.21 0.32
C SER A 789 4.51 -4.53 1.07
N ASN A 790 4.45 -5.65 0.35
CA ASN A 790 4.36 -6.98 0.96
C ASN A 790 5.68 -7.39 1.63
N ALA A 791 6.86 -7.05 1.07
CA ALA A 791 8.14 -7.25 1.76
C ALA A 791 8.19 -6.55 3.13
N SER A 792 7.76 -5.28 3.19
CA SER A 792 7.63 -4.56 4.47
C SER A 792 6.61 -5.21 5.42
N ASP A 793 5.55 -5.85 4.89
CA ASP A 793 4.53 -6.52 5.69
C ASP A 793 5.06 -7.81 6.33
N PHE A 794 5.76 -8.64 5.57
CA PHE A 794 6.45 -9.83 6.07
C PHE A 794 7.56 -9.48 7.05
N THR A 795 8.34 -8.43 6.81
CA THR A 795 9.38 -7.96 7.74
C THR A 795 8.79 -7.48 9.08
N GLU A 796 7.72 -6.69 9.06
CA GLU A 796 7.00 -6.31 10.30
C GLU A 796 6.43 -7.55 11.01
N ARG A 797 5.99 -8.57 10.26
CA ARG A 797 5.47 -9.82 10.80
C ARG A 797 6.53 -10.68 11.49
N VAL A 798 7.79 -10.68 10.99
CA VAL A 798 8.93 -11.32 11.68
C VAL A 798 9.13 -10.71 13.06
N LEU A 799 9.19 -9.38 13.16
CA LEU A 799 9.38 -8.71 14.46
C LEU A 799 8.20 -8.95 15.42
N PHE A 800 6.97 -9.05 14.89
CA PHE A 800 5.81 -9.44 15.70
C PHE A 800 5.95 -10.87 16.26
N ALA A 801 6.38 -11.84 15.45
CA ALA A 801 6.59 -13.21 15.89
C ALA A 801 7.71 -13.29 16.96
N ILE A 802 8.85 -12.65 16.71
CA ILE A 802 10.00 -12.61 17.63
C ILE A 802 9.61 -11.98 18.98
N GLU A 803 8.81 -10.90 19.02
CA GLU A 803 8.38 -10.30 20.29
C GLU A 803 7.43 -11.21 21.11
N ARG A 804 6.97 -12.36 20.59
CA ARG A 804 6.19 -13.34 21.38
C ARG A 804 7.07 -14.37 22.09
N ALA A 805 8.33 -14.52 21.68
CA ALA A 805 9.34 -15.29 22.41
C ALA A 805 9.93 -14.53 23.62
N PHE A 806 9.63 -13.23 23.78
CA PHE A 806 10.22 -12.39 24.84
C PHE A 806 9.60 -12.67 26.22
N PRO A 807 10.41 -13.07 27.23
CA PRO A 807 9.96 -13.17 28.61
C PRO A 807 9.79 -11.77 29.23
N THR A 808 9.01 -11.68 30.31
CA THR A 808 8.57 -10.40 30.91
C THR A 808 9.69 -9.50 31.46
N ASN A 809 10.89 -10.04 31.65
CA ASN A 809 12.10 -9.33 32.07
C ASN A 809 12.97 -8.83 30.89
N PHE A 810 12.73 -9.28 29.65
CA PHE A 810 13.42 -8.78 28.46
C PHE A 810 12.78 -7.49 27.93
N ASN A 811 13.06 -6.37 28.59
CA ASN A 811 12.56 -5.06 28.17
C ASN A 811 13.52 -4.38 27.18
N VAL A 812 13.32 -4.64 25.90
CA VAL A 812 14.03 -4.04 24.77
C VAL A 812 14.16 -2.51 24.88
N LEU A 813 13.10 -1.80 25.31
CA LEU A 813 13.07 -0.33 25.39
C LEU A 813 14.09 0.26 26.38
N SER A 814 14.63 -0.56 27.28
CA SER A 814 15.58 -0.15 28.32
C SER A 814 16.98 0.20 27.81
N GLY A 815 17.35 -0.27 26.61
CA GLY A 815 18.73 -0.20 26.09
C GLY A 815 19.73 -1.12 26.82
N GLN A 816 19.26 -2.01 27.72
CA GLN A 816 20.12 -2.88 28.55
C GLN A 816 20.12 -4.37 28.16
N CYS A 817 19.17 -4.82 27.33
CA CYS A 817 19.13 -6.19 26.81
C CYS A 817 20.23 -6.43 25.77
N ARG A 818 20.88 -7.60 25.78
CA ARG A 818 21.90 -8.01 24.81
C ARG A 818 21.60 -9.39 24.20
N LEU A 819 22.06 -9.64 22.97
CA LEU A 819 21.92 -10.92 22.25
C LEU A 819 23.26 -11.35 21.64
N ASP A 820 23.61 -12.64 21.76
CA ASP A 820 24.81 -13.24 21.16
C ASP A 820 24.60 -13.46 19.65
N PHE A 821 25.24 -12.64 18.81
CA PHE A 821 25.10 -12.71 17.34
C PHE A 821 25.66 -14.00 16.72
N ASP A 822 26.65 -14.62 17.35
CA ASP A 822 27.32 -15.81 16.80
C ASP A 822 26.47 -17.06 16.86
N ARG A 823 25.31 -17.00 17.52
CA ARG A 823 24.32 -18.08 17.52
C ARG A 823 23.34 -17.89 16.38
N VAL A 824 23.21 -18.90 15.51
CA VAL A 824 22.32 -18.87 14.34
C VAL A 824 20.88 -18.56 14.74
N GLU A 825 20.44 -19.04 15.90
CA GLU A 825 19.12 -18.78 16.47
C GLU A 825 18.81 -17.29 16.69
N ASN A 826 19.83 -16.43 16.84
CA ASN A 826 19.66 -15.00 17.08
C ASN A 826 19.79 -14.15 15.80
N ARG A 827 20.46 -14.62 14.75
CA ARG A 827 20.84 -13.79 13.57
C ARG A 827 19.64 -13.18 12.83
N SER A 828 18.51 -13.89 12.82
CA SER A 828 17.29 -13.51 12.11
C SER A 828 16.69 -12.16 12.55
N ILE A 829 16.93 -11.71 13.79
CA ILE A 829 16.46 -10.40 14.28
C ILE A 829 17.23 -9.23 13.66
N TRP A 830 18.55 -9.34 13.48
CA TRP A 830 19.36 -8.27 12.85
C TRP A 830 19.05 -8.13 11.36
N LEU A 831 18.81 -9.26 10.68
CA LEU A 831 18.37 -9.28 9.28
C LEU A 831 17.01 -8.58 9.11
N ALA A 832 16.04 -8.91 9.96
CA ALA A 832 14.71 -8.27 9.95
C ALA A 832 14.77 -6.77 10.32
N LEU A 833 15.57 -6.39 11.31
CA LEU A 833 15.79 -4.97 11.67
C LEU A 833 16.42 -4.19 10.52
N THR A 834 17.42 -4.76 9.84
CA THR A 834 18.10 -4.11 8.70
C THR A 834 17.17 -3.95 7.50
N ARG A 835 16.39 -4.97 7.15
CA ARG A 835 15.34 -4.87 6.12
C ARG A 835 14.30 -3.82 6.48
N LEU A 836 13.85 -3.74 7.74
CA LEU A 836 12.90 -2.73 8.18
C LEU A 836 13.47 -1.30 8.11
N ILE A 837 14.73 -1.08 8.52
CA ILE A 837 15.38 0.23 8.43
C ILE A 837 15.45 0.70 6.97
N ASN A 838 15.81 -0.18 6.03
CA ASN A 838 15.75 0.10 4.59
C ASN A 838 14.34 0.54 4.14
N HIS A 839 13.31 -0.26 4.43
CA HIS A 839 11.93 0.06 4.05
C HIS A 839 11.40 1.35 4.70
N LEU A 840 11.83 1.69 5.93
CA LEU A 840 11.49 2.95 6.60
C LEU A 840 12.20 4.15 5.96
N CYS A 841 13.45 4.00 5.54
CA CYS A 841 14.19 5.01 4.77
C CYS A 841 13.49 5.29 3.42
N MET A 842 13.05 4.25 2.70
CA MET A 842 12.26 4.41 1.46
C MET A 842 10.92 5.13 1.70
N LYS A 843 10.29 4.90 2.86
CA LYS A 843 9.05 5.58 3.29
C LYS A 843 9.29 6.99 3.87
N GLY A 844 10.54 7.45 3.98
CA GLY A 844 10.90 8.74 4.58
C GLY A 844 10.66 8.85 6.09
N CYS A 845 10.45 7.72 6.79
CA CYS A 845 10.18 7.67 8.23
C CYS A 845 11.49 7.73 9.05
N TRP A 846 12.23 8.84 8.92
CA TRP A 846 13.59 8.97 9.44
C TRP A 846 13.65 8.88 10.98
N ARG A 847 12.65 9.39 11.70
CA ARG A 847 12.64 9.35 13.17
C ARG A 847 12.38 7.93 13.68
N THR A 848 11.48 7.20 13.04
CA THR A 848 11.23 5.78 13.34
C THR A 848 12.44 4.92 12.96
N ALA A 849 13.03 5.11 11.77
CA ALA A 849 14.22 4.38 11.33
C ALA A 849 15.40 4.54 12.30
N PHE A 850 15.66 5.76 12.79
CA PHE A 850 16.71 6.03 13.78
C PHE A 850 16.53 5.24 15.09
N GLU A 851 15.30 5.09 15.57
CA GLU A 851 15.04 4.34 16.81
C GLU A 851 15.18 2.81 16.61
N TYR A 852 14.88 2.28 15.42
CA TYR A 852 15.21 0.89 15.06
C TYR A 852 16.73 0.67 14.86
N ALA A 853 17.47 1.66 14.34
CA ALA A 853 18.92 1.58 14.24
C ALA A 853 19.59 1.58 15.64
N LYS A 854 19.12 2.43 16.57
CA LYS A 854 19.52 2.35 17.98
C LYS A 854 19.15 1.02 18.64
N LEU A 855 17.98 0.45 18.32
CA LEU A 855 17.61 -0.89 18.78
C LEU A 855 18.65 -1.91 18.32
N MET A 856 18.99 -1.93 17.02
CA MET A 856 19.97 -2.87 16.48
C MET A 856 21.34 -2.73 17.18
N LEU A 857 21.82 -1.49 17.39
CA LEU A 857 23.04 -1.23 18.17
C LEU A 857 22.91 -1.63 19.66
N SER A 858 21.71 -1.57 20.23
CA SER A 858 21.51 -1.95 21.64
C SER A 858 21.64 -3.45 21.90
N LEU A 859 21.46 -4.31 20.87
CA LEU A 859 21.58 -5.76 21.01
C LEU A 859 23.05 -6.18 21.21
N ASP A 860 23.97 -5.59 20.46
CA ASP A 860 25.42 -5.65 20.72
C ASP A 860 26.09 -4.30 20.38
N PRO A 861 26.36 -3.46 21.41
CA PRO A 861 27.03 -2.18 21.24
C PRO A 861 28.56 -2.26 21.28
N LEU A 862 29.16 -3.45 21.40
CA LEU A 862 30.61 -3.63 21.33
C LEU A 862 31.05 -4.00 19.91
N THR A 863 30.47 -5.05 19.32
CA THR A 863 30.93 -5.56 18.01
C THR A 863 30.20 -4.93 16.82
N ASP A 864 28.98 -4.41 17.04
CA ASP A 864 28.04 -3.92 16.01
C ASP A 864 28.05 -4.78 14.72
N PRO A 865 27.53 -6.03 14.77
CA PRO A 865 27.78 -7.04 13.75
C PRO A 865 27.18 -6.72 12.37
N TYR A 866 26.23 -5.77 12.31
CA TYR A 866 25.51 -5.34 11.10
C TYR A 866 25.80 -3.87 10.72
N GLY A 867 26.68 -3.18 11.44
CA GLY A 867 27.00 -1.77 11.18
C GLY A 867 25.80 -0.83 11.39
N ALA A 868 25.08 -0.98 12.50
CA ALA A 868 24.04 -0.05 12.93
C ALA A 868 24.55 1.39 13.03
N LEU A 869 25.83 1.61 13.36
CA LEU A 869 26.44 2.94 13.38
C LEU A 869 26.47 3.61 11.99
N ASN A 870 26.61 2.84 10.90
CA ASN A 870 26.57 3.30 9.50
C ASN A 870 25.13 3.60 9.01
N TRP A 871 24.12 3.31 9.83
CA TRP A 871 22.76 3.82 9.69
C TRP A 871 22.53 5.06 10.54
N ILE A 872 23.02 5.02 11.79
CA ILE A 872 22.80 6.05 12.80
C ILE A 872 23.37 7.41 12.41
N ASP A 873 24.51 7.47 11.74
CA ASP A 873 25.19 8.71 11.37
C ASP A 873 24.31 9.69 10.56
N PHE A 874 23.78 9.28 9.40
CA PHE A 874 22.90 10.12 8.58
C PHE A 874 21.46 10.17 9.13
N LEU A 875 20.98 9.09 9.77
CA LEU A 875 19.64 9.07 10.36
C LEU A 875 19.52 10.04 11.54
N ALA A 876 20.58 10.22 12.34
CA ALA A 876 20.58 11.19 13.43
C ALA A 876 20.36 12.61 12.91
N VAL A 877 21.02 12.98 11.80
CA VAL A 877 20.86 14.29 11.15
C VAL A 877 19.44 14.43 10.56
N LYS A 878 18.97 13.47 9.75
CA LYS A 878 17.60 13.52 9.18
C LYS A 878 16.49 13.50 10.23
N ALA A 879 16.70 12.86 11.38
CA ALA A 879 15.76 12.83 12.51
C ALA A 879 15.89 14.05 13.46
N GLY A 880 16.75 15.03 13.14
CA GLY A 880 16.97 16.24 13.94
C GLY A 880 17.63 16.01 15.29
N GLN A 881 18.33 14.89 15.47
CA GLN A 881 18.98 14.48 16.73
C GLN A 881 20.43 14.98 16.83
N HIS A 882 20.66 16.25 16.49
CA HIS A 882 21.99 16.87 16.42
C HIS A 882 22.76 16.76 17.75
N ASP A 883 22.11 17.07 18.87
CA ASP A 883 22.69 16.94 20.22
C ASP A 883 22.92 15.48 20.66
N TRP A 884 22.39 14.47 19.95
CA TRP A 884 22.68 13.06 20.23
C TRP A 884 23.97 12.62 19.51
N ILE A 885 24.11 12.92 18.21
CA ILE A 885 25.30 12.51 17.43
C ILE A 885 26.57 13.28 17.85
N ILE A 886 26.45 14.57 18.20
CA ILE A 886 27.56 15.37 18.75
C ILE A 886 28.05 14.81 20.09
N ARG A 887 27.14 14.25 20.91
CA ARG A 887 27.51 13.59 22.16
C ARG A 887 28.05 12.19 21.94
N LEU A 888 27.49 11.40 21.01
CA LEU A 888 28.05 10.08 20.66
C LEU A 888 29.53 10.17 20.29
N ALA A 889 29.89 11.12 19.41
CA ALA A 889 31.27 11.33 18.98
C ALA A 889 32.24 11.77 20.11
N LYS A 890 31.73 12.23 21.26
CA LYS A 890 32.54 12.78 22.37
C LYS A 890 32.51 11.95 23.67
N GLU A 891 31.38 11.32 23.96
CA GLU A 891 31.04 10.73 25.26
C GLU A 891 30.84 9.21 25.20
N TRP A 892 31.00 8.58 24.03
CA TRP A 892 30.90 7.11 23.90
C TRP A 892 31.99 6.40 24.72
N PRO A 893 31.64 5.50 25.66
CA PRO A 893 32.61 4.96 26.63
C PRO A 893 33.76 4.12 26.06
N TYR A 894 33.70 3.76 24.77
CA TYR A 894 34.69 2.91 24.10
C TYR A 894 35.49 3.65 23.01
N ASN A 895 35.43 4.98 22.94
CA ASN A 895 36.29 5.74 22.03
C ASN A 895 37.77 5.67 22.46
N ASN A 896 38.68 5.54 21.50
CA ASN A 896 40.13 5.34 21.66
C ASN A 896 40.58 4.00 22.29
N THR A 897 39.75 2.96 22.29
CA THR A 897 40.18 1.62 22.74
C THR A 897 41.17 0.97 21.77
N THR A 898 42.19 0.28 22.28
CA THR A 898 43.18 -0.46 21.47
C THR A 898 42.73 -1.88 21.10
N ASN A 899 41.53 -2.30 21.51
CA ASN A 899 40.97 -3.61 21.20
C ASN A 899 40.16 -3.54 19.89
N SER A 900 40.41 -4.46 18.96
CA SER A 900 39.78 -4.51 17.64
C SER A 900 38.42 -5.20 17.59
N GLY A 901 38.02 -5.90 18.66
CA GLY A 901 36.67 -6.46 18.81
C GLY A 901 35.63 -5.40 19.23
N VAL A 902 36.03 -4.15 19.42
CA VAL A 902 35.20 -3.05 19.94
C VAL A 902 35.14 -1.91 18.93
N VAL A 903 33.93 -1.41 18.64
CA VAL A 903 33.73 -0.33 17.68
C VAL A 903 33.91 1.06 18.34
N ASP A 904 34.99 1.72 17.93
CA ASP A 904 35.29 3.12 18.24
C ASP A 904 34.47 4.07 17.32
N CYS A 905 33.52 4.80 17.90
CA CYS A 905 32.65 5.71 17.16
C CYS A 905 33.40 6.95 16.62
N ALA A 906 34.55 7.30 17.17
CA ALA A 906 35.33 8.47 16.73
C ALA A 906 36.16 8.23 15.46
N ILE A 907 36.33 6.97 15.02
CA ILE A 907 37.14 6.57 13.85
C ILE A 907 36.25 6.28 12.62
N LEU A 908 34.92 6.46 12.73
CA LEU A 908 33.99 6.23 11.63
C LEU A 908 33.81 7.51 10.79
N PRO A 909 34.08 7.46 9.47
CA PRO A 909 34.04 8.65 8.62
C PRO A 909 32.64 9.29 8.60
N GLY A 910 31.58 8.49 8.56
CA GLY A 910 30.22 8.98 8.59
C GLY A 910 29.84 9.70 9.88
N VAL A 911 30.34 9.25 11.03
CA VAL A 911 30.13 9.93 12.33
C VAL A 911 30.86 11.28 12.36
N ALA A 912 32.06 11.38 11.80
CA ALA A 912 32.81 12.64 11.72
C ALA A 912 32.10 13.69 10.85
N TYR A 913 31.63 13.30 9.65
CA TYR A 913 30.90 14.22 8.76
C TYR A 913 29.47 14.52 9.25
N ALA A 914 28.79 13.55 9.89
CA ALA A 914 27.49 13.79 10.54
C ALA A 914 27.59 14.72 11.76
N LYS A 915 28.68 14.65 12.53
CA LYS A 915 29.03 15.59 13.61
C LYS A 915 29.17 17.01 13.04
N ALA A 916 29.88 17.20 11.93
CA ALA A 916 30.05 18.51 11.28
C ALA A 916 28.72 19.09 10.77
N LEU A 917 27.90 18.28 10.08
CA LEU A 917 26.53 18.67 9.68
C LEU A 917 25.63 19.00 10.88
N ALA A 918 25.74 18.25 11.98
CA ALA A 918 24.95 18.49 13.19
C ALA A 918 25.35 19.80 13.90
N VAL A 919 26.61 20.21 13.83
CA VAL A 919 27.05 21.55 14.29
C VAL A 919 26.43 22.64 13.42
N TYR A 920 26.47 22.51 12.08
CA TYR A 920 25.82 23.45 11.16
C TYR A 920 24.33 23.64 11.47
N TYR A 921 23.55 22.57 11.63
CA TYR A 921 22.12 22.68 11.95
C TYR A 921 21.84 23.30 13.34
N LYS A 922 22.85 23.37 14.22
CA LYS A 922 22.79 24.03 15.53
C LYS A 922 23.25 25.49 15.49
N GLU A 923 24.20 25.84 14.63
CA GLU A 923 24.64 27.23 14.37
C GLU A 923 23.72 28.00 13.41
N LYS A 924 22.90 27.30 12.60
CA LYS A 924 21.92 27.89 11.66
C LYS A 924 21.10 29.09 12.18
N PRO A 925 20.58 29.13 13.43
CA PRO A 925 19.92 30.34 13.97
C PRO A 925 20.85 31.52 14.28
N SER A 926 22.16 31.28 14.49
CA SER A 926 23.16 32.28 14.90
C SER A 926 23.86 32.96 13.72
N LYS A 927 23.77 32.40 12.50
CA LYS A 927 24.46 32.85 11.25
C LYS A 927 26.00 32.85 11.27
N GLN A 928 26.64 32.61 12.40
CA GLN A 928 28.06 32.29 12.47
C GLN A 928 28.28 30.86 11.94
N LEU A 929 29.44 30.61 11.31
CA LEU A 929 29.78 29.32 10.68
C LEU A 929 31.13 28.79 11.16
N ASP A 930 31.74 29.40 12.18
CA ASP A 930 33.15 29.19 12.48
C ASP A 930 33.38 27.88 13.28
N GLU A 931 32.44 27.42 14.12
CA GLU A 931 32.51 26.07 14.68
C GLU A 931 32.22 25.00 13.61
N THR A 932 31.30 25.28 12.68
CA THR A 932 30.99 24.42 11.52
C THR A 932 32.21 24.22 10.62
N VAL A 933 32.86 25.30 10.18
CA VAL A 933 34.06 25.23 9.33
C VAL A 933 35.16 24.42 10.02
N ARG A 934 35.38 24.66 11.33
CA ARG A 934 36.35 23.90 12.13
C ARG A 934 35.99 22.41 12.28
N ALA A 935 34.71 22.07 12.38
CA ALA A 935 34.26 20.67 12.43
C ALA A 935 34.42 19.95 11.08
N PHE A 936 34.26 20.67 9.95
CA PHE A 936 34.58 20.15 8.62
C PHE A 936 36.08 20.04 8.39
N GLU A 937 36.89 21.01 8.85
CA GLU A 937 38.36 20.95 8.84
C GLU A 937 38.88 19.70 9.57
N GLU A 938 38.38 19.45 10.79
CA GLU A 938 38.66 18.25 11.59
C GLU A 938 38.33 16.97 10.79
N ALA A 939 37.11 16.86 10.26
CA ALA A 939 36.64 15.68 9.51
C ALA A 939 37.40 15.45 8.19
N ILE A 940 37.75 16.50 7.45
CA ILE A 940 38.56 16.40 6.22
C ILE A 940 40.01 15.99 6.55
N SER A 941 40.56 16.44 7.69
CA SER A 941 41.93 16.08 8.14
C SER A 941 42.10 14.62 8.59
N GLU A 942 41.01 13.88 8.78
CA GLU A 942 40.99 12.50 9.25
C GLU A 942 40.38 11.52 8.24
N HIS A 943 39.35 11.95 7.49
CA HIS A 943 38.59 11.11 6.57
C HIS A 943 38.33 11.81 5.21
N PRO A 944 39.38 12.15 4.44
CA PRO A 944 39.26 12.96 3.23
C PRO A 944 38.57 12.23 2.06
N ILE A 945 38.54 10.89 2.05
CA ILE A 945 37.93 10.07 0.98
C ILE A 945 36.44 10.43 0.77
N VAL A 946 35.73 10.79 1.83
CA VAL A 946 34.32 11.23 1.74
C VAL A 946 34.19 12.50 0.87
N LEU A 947 35.14 13.43 0.97
CA LEU A 947 35.14 14.64 0.15
C LEU A 947 35.40 14.34 -1.33
N GLU A 948 36.22 13.32 -1.64
CA GLU A 948 36.39 12.84 -3.01
C GLU A 948 35.09 12.25 -3.57
N GLN A 949 34.37 11.44 -2.78
CA GLN A 949 33.05 10.92 -3.19
C GLN A 949 32.02 12.03 -3.44
N LEU A 950 32.04 13.12 -2.66
CA LEU A 950 31.18 14.30 -2.89
C LEU A 950 31.59 15.08 -4.16
N ARG A 951 32.90 15.19 -4.45
CA ARG A 951 33.45 15.86 -5.64
C ARG A 951 33.12 15.08 -6.92
N ASP A 952 33.42 13.78 -6.93
CA ASP A 952 33.38 12.96 -8.14
C ASP A 952 31.93 12.67 -8.58
N ASN A 953 30.98 12.73 -7.64
CA ASN A 953 29.53 12.70 -7.91
C ASN A 953 28.90 14.11 -8.12
N GLY A 954 29.71 15.16 -8.28
CA GLY A 954 29.26 16.49 -8.69
C GLY A 954 28.48 17.29 -7.65
N LEU A 955 28.54 16.94 -6.36
CA LEU A 955 27.88 17.72 -5.29
C LEU A 955 28.69 18.95 -4.86
N ILE A 956 29.98 18.98 -5.16
CA ILE A 956 30.89 20.11 -4.93
C ILE A 956 31.82 20.30 -6.13
N THR A 957 32.27 21.53 -6.37
CA THR A 957 33.33 21.84 -7.34
C THR A 957 34.48 22.56 -6.64
N LEU A 958 35.70 22.15 -6.96
CA LEU A 958 36.94 22.71 -6.40
C LEU A 958 37.74 23.37 -7.53
N SER A 959 38.30 24.54 -7.26
CA SER A 959 39.23 25.19 -8.20
C SER A 959 40.50 24.34 -8.35
N GLN A 960 41.20 24.44 -9.49
CA GLN A 960 42.39 23.63 -9.76
C GLN A 960 43.43 23.74 -8.63
N SER A 961 43.73 24.95 -8.15
CA SER A 961 44.66 25.17 -7.03
C SER A 961 44.19 24.52 -5.72
N ARG A 962 42.89 24.55 -5.38
CA ARG A 962 42.38 23.85 -4.19
C ARG A 962 42.38 22.34 -4.36
N ASN A 963 42.10 21.83 -5.56
CA ASN A 963 42.21 20.41 -5.87
C ASN A 963 43.67 19.94 -5.80
N GLU A 964 44.64 20.76 -6.25
CA GLU A 964 46.07 20.48 -6.09
C GLU A 964 46.50 20.52 -4.61
N LYS A 965 46.08 21.53 -3.82
CA LYS A 965 46.30 21.57 -2.36
C LYS A 965 45.74 20.33 -1.67
N LEU A 966 44.52 19.92 -2.04
CA LEU A 966 43.88 18.70 -1.54
C LEU A 966 44.71 17.46 -1.90
N ASN A 967 45.02 17.24 -3.18
CA ASN A 967 45.80 16.09 -3.64
C ASN A 967 47.20 16.01 -2.99
N GLN A 968 47.90 17.14 -2.88
CA GLN A 968 49.26 17.20 -2.31
C GLN A 968 49.31 16.94 -0.80
N THR A 969 48.29 17.38 -0.06
CA THR A 969 48.19 17.13 1.39
C THR A 969 47.71 15.71 1.68
N ILE A 970 46.60 15.30 1.09
CA ILE A 970 45.86 14.09 1.48
C ILE A 970 46.42 12.80 0.89
N LYS A 971 46.84 12.77 -0.39
CA LYS A 971 47.26 11.49 -1.00
C LYS A 971 48.50 10.91 -0.33
N ALA A 972 49.35 11.73 0.29
CA ALA A 972 50.46 11.25 1.10
C ALA A 972 50.04 10.44 2.34
N ASN A 973 48.91 10.79 2.96
CA ASN A 973 48.34 10.08 4.11
C ASN A 973 47.75 8.72 3.66
N GLU A 974 46.94 8.73 2.61
CA GLU A 974 46.31 7.51 2.08
C GLU A 974 47.30 6.56 1.40
N GLU A 975 48.28 7.06 0.64
CA GLU A 975 49.40 6.26 0.14
C GLU A 975 50.15 5.55 1.27
N HIS A 976 50.27 6.19 2.44
CA HIS A 976 50.97 5.62 3.59
C HIS A 976 50.14 4.52 4.28
N TYR A 977 48.82 4.70 4.41
CA TYR A 977 47.93 3.61 4.86
C TYR A 977 47.87 2.47 3.84
N ALA A 978 47.78 2.75 2.54
CA ALA A 978 47.78 1.72 1.50
C ALA A 978 49.04 0.84 1.54
N LYS A 979 50.22 1.44 1.72
CA LYS A 979 51.52 0.74 1.78
C LYS A 979 51.76 -0.02 3.09
N HIS A 980 51.23 0.46 4.23
CA HIS A 980 51.58 -0.08 5.56
C HIS A 980 50.42 -0.70 6.36
N ALA A 981 49.17 -0.52 5.92
CA ALA A 981 47.95 -0.96 6.59
C ALA A 981 46.79 -1.14 5.58
N GLY A 982 47.04 -1.82 4.45
CA GLY A 982 46.13 -1.86 3.29
C GLY A 982 44.67 -2.27 3.61
N ALA A 983 44.45 -3.19 4.55
CA ALA A 983 43.11 -3.58 4.99
C ALA A 983 42.33 -2.44 5.69
N TYR A 984 43.03 -1.57 6.44
CA TYR A 984 42.43 -0.36 7.04
C TYR A 984 42.10 0.70 5.99
N HIS A 985 42.95 0.86 4.97
CA HIS A 985 42.69 1.75 3.83
C HIS A 985 41.46 1.29 3.02
N ALA A 986 41.41 0.01 2.62
CA ALA A 986 40.24 -0.57 1.92
C ALA A 986 38.93 -0.44 2.74
N ARG A 987 38.99 -0.71 4.05
CA ARG A 987 37.88 -0.47 4.97
C ARG A 987 37.39 0.98 4.95
N ASN A 988 38.31 1.95 4.93
CA ASN A 988 37.94 3.37 4.93
C ASN A 988 37.33 3.81 3.60
N ILE A 989 37.78 3.28 2.47
CA ILE A 989 37.14 3.49 1.15
C ILE A 989 35.70 2.96 1.18
N ALA A 990 35.52 1.70 1.58
CA ALA A 990 34.19 1.08 1.69
C ALA A 990 33.26 1.88 2.61
N LEU A 991 33.73 2.28 3.80
CA LEU A 991 32.96 3.11 4.73
C LEU A 991 32.62 4.51 4.17
N ALA A 992 33.52 5.13 3.40
CA ALA A 992 33.25 6.41 2.75
C ALA A 992 32.18 6.28 1.66
N LYS A 993 32.21 5.20 0.86
CA LYS A 993 31.16 4.90 -0.14
C LYS A 993 29.82 4.54 0.51
N VAL A 994 29.81 3.75 1.59
CA VAL A 994 28.60 3.45 2.39
C VAL A 994 27.98 4.74 2.92
N TYR A 995 28.78 5.59 3.56
CA TYR A 995 28.29 6.88 4.06
C TYR A 995 27.77 7.76 2.93
N TYR A 996 28.48 7.86 1.80
CA TYR A 996 28.02 8.62 0.64
C TYR A 996 26.66 8.12 0.13
N ALA A 997 26.51 6.81 -0.11
CA ALA A 997 25.26 6.23 -0.62
C ALA A 997 24.05 6.60 0.24
N HIS A 998 24.19 6.53 1.56
CA HIS A 998 23.14 6.88 2.52
C HIS A 998 22.93 8.40 2.70
N SER A 999 24.01 9.18 2.73
CA SER A 999 24.00 10.60 3.11
C SER A 999 23.87 11.59 1.96
N HIS A 1000 24.06 11.18 0.70
CA HIS A 1000 24.01 12.07 -0.47
C HIS A 1000 22.77 13.01 -0.54
N PRO A 1001 21.56 12.66 -0.02
CA PRO A 1001 20.43 13.60 -0.03
C PRO A 1001 20.57 14.76 0.97
N LEU A 1002 21.39 14.64 2.02
CA LEU A 1002 21.68 15.72 2.98
C LEU A 1002 22.47 16.85 2.30
N TYR A 1003 23.44 16.49 1.47
CA TYR A 1003 24.33 17.42 0.76
C TYR A 1003 23.67 18.10 -0.44
N ARG A 1004 22.43 17.73 -0.80
CA ARG A 1004 21.62 18.36 -1.86
C ARG A 1004 20.65 19.44 -1.33
N ASP A 1005 20.62 19.74 -0.02
CA ASP A 1005 19.77 20.79 0.54
C ASP A 1005 20.34 22.19 0.19
N PRO A 1006 19.65 23.00 -0.65
CA PRO A 1006 20.14 24.32 -1.07
C PRO A 1006 20.20 25.35 0.07
N ASN A 1007 19.68 25.02 1.26
CA ASN A 1007 19.84 25.86 2.45
C ASN A 1007 21.26 25.78 3.04
N ILE A 1008 22.06 24.76 2.70
CA ILE A 1008 23.43 24.58 3.21
C ILE A 1008 24.41 25.27 2.25
N PRO A 1009 25.20 26.26 2.68
CA PRO A 1009 26.24 26.88 1.87
C PRO A 1009 27.48 25.97 1.77
N LEU A 1010 27.27 24.74 1.29
CA LEU A 1010 28.24 23.65 1.30
C LEU A 1010 29.55 24.02 0.59
N GLN A 1011 29.44 24.71 -0.55
CA GLN A 1011 30.58 25.23 -1.30
C GLN A 1011 31.42 26.22 -0.47
N GLU A 1012 30.79 27.12 0.28
CA GLU A 1012 31.51 28.13 1.07
C GLU A 1012 32.23 27.47 2.26
N ILE A 1013 31.50 26.63 3.00
CA ILE A 1013 32.02 25.91 4.17
C ILE A 1013 33.24 25.05 3.80
N ILE A 1014 33.15 24.30 2.69
CA ILE A 1014 34.24 23.42 2.23
C ILE A 1014 35.42 24.23 1.67
N ASN A 1015 35.19 25.31 0.90
CA ASN A 1015 36.30 26.16 0.44
C ASN A 1015 37.03 26.79 1.63
N ARG A 1016 36.32 27.34 2.62
CA ARG A 1016 36.92 27.92 3.83
C ARG A 1016 37.67 26.87 4.67
N ALA A 1017 37.13 25.65 4.81
CA ALA A 1017 37.83 24.56 5.48
C ALA A 1017 39.12 24.13 4.73
N ILE A 1018 39.08 24.00 3.41
CA ILE A 1018 40.26 23.66 2.60
C ILE A 1018 41.32 24.78 2.66
N ASP A 1019 40.90 26.04 2.64
CA ASP A 1019 41.82 27.18 2.74
C ASP A 1019 42.52 27.21 4.11
N ASN A 1020 41.78 26.96 5.20
CA ASN A 1020 42.31 26.85 6.57
C ASN A 1020 43.30 25.68 6.80
N LEU A 1021 43.29 24.62 5.97
CA LEU A 1021 44.18 23.47 6.18
C LEU A 1021 45.66 23.82 5.96
N GLU A 1022 46.38 24.14 7.04
CA GLU A 1022 47.83 24.43 7.07
C GLU A 1022 48.67 23.24 7.57
N MET A 1023 48.55 22.07 6.94
CA MET A 1023 49.39 20.89 7.26
C MET A 1023 50.35 20.54 6.12
N THR A 1024 51.64 20.36 6.43
CA THR A 1024 52.62 19.92 5.43
C THR A 1024 52.55 18.41 5.16
N ARG A 1025 53.06 17.99 4.00
CA ARG A 1025 53.08 16.57 3.57
C ARG A 1025 53.78 15.66 4.57
N GLU A 1026 54.87 16.13 5.19
CA GLU A 1026 55.61 15.35 6.18
C GLU A 1026 54.83 15.16 7.50
N GLU A 1027 54.13 16.19 7.95
CA GLU A 1027 53.35 16.12 9.20
C GLU A 1027 52.16 15.18 9.07
N GLN A 1028 51.51 15.13 7.91
CA GLN A 1028 50.46 14.14 7.64
C GLN A 1028 51.01 12.71 7.63
N VAL A 1029 52.16 12.45 7.00
CA VAL A 1029 52.79 11.11 7.02
C VAL A 1029 53.20 10.71 8.45
N LYS A 1030 53.74 11.65 9.25
CA LYS A 1030 54.06 11.42 10.67
C LYS A 1030 52.79 11.15 11.50
N LYS A 1031 51.68 11.87 11.27
CA LYS A 1031 50.34 11.61 11.88
C LYS A 1031 49.83 10.20 11.48
N ALA A 1032 50.01 9.80 10.23
CA ALA A 1032 49.63 8.47 9.73
C ALA A 1032 50.45 7.36 10.39
N GLU A 1033 51.77 7.48 10.43
CA GLU A 1033 52.67 6.52 11.07
C GLU A 1033 52.36 6.36 12.57
N GLN A 1034 52.20 7.48 13.30
CA GLN A 1034 51.79 7.46 14.70
C GLN A 1034 50.43 6.79 14.91
N ASN A 1035 49.45 7.02 14.03
CA ASN A 1035 48.15 6.33 14.09
C ASN A 1035 48.27 4.83 13.83
N ILE A 1036 49.06 4.40 12.84
CA ILE A 1036 49.28 2.98 12.52
C ILE A 1036 49.92 2.25 13.70
N ILE A 1037 50.88 2.88 14.38
CA ILE A 1037 51.53 2.33 15.57
C ILE A 1037 50.58 2.34 16.77
N ARG A 1038 49.97 3.48 17.10
CA ARG A 1038 49.12 3.66 18.29
C ARG A 1038 47.83 2.83 18.26
N LYS A 1039 47.29 2.58 17.07
CA LYS A 1039 46.05 1.81 16.85
C LYS A 1039 46.33 0.40 16.27
N SER A 1040 47.58 -0.08 16.28
CA SER A 1040 47.98 -1.43 15.84
C SER A 1040 47.52 -1.85 14.43
N LEU A 1041 47.32 -0.89 13.51
CA LEU A 1041 46.55 -1.07 12.27
C LEU A 1041 47.14 -2.07 11.26
N LYS A 1042 48.39 -2.51 11.46
CA LYS A 1042 49.09 -3.44 10.55
C LYS A 1042 48.61 -4.90 10.62
N VAL A 1043 47.85 -5.27 11.67
CA VAL A 1043 47.55 -6.68 12.00
C VAL A 1043 46.12 -7.10 11.58
N TYR A 1044 45.27 -6.16 11.18
CA TYR A 1044 43.85 -6.42 11.04
C TYR A 1044 43.41 -6.99 9.69
N LYS A 1045 42.51 -7.98 9.76
CA LYS A 1045 41.66 -8.40 8.64
C LYS A 1045 40.67 -7.28 8.30
N PHE A 1046 40.10 -7.33 7.10
CA PHE A 1046 38.94 -6.49 6.77
C PHE A 1046 37.76 -6.86 7.71
N PRO A 1047 37.07 -5.88 8.33
CA PRO A 1047 36.07 -6.16 9.35
C PRO A 1047 34.75 -6.66 8.76
N GLU A 1048 34.24 -7.76 9.30
CA GLU A 1048 33.06 -8.46 8.76
C GLU A 1048 31.78 -7.61 8.80
N ASN A 1049 31.62 -6.74 9.80
CA ASN A 1049 30.41 -5.93 9.93
C ASN A 1049 30.26 -4.92 8.79
N VAL A 1050 31.36 -4.37 8.25
CA VAL A 1050 31.35 -3.53 7.05
C VAL A 1050 30.99 -4.34 5.81
N ALA A 1051 31.55 -5.55 5.67
CA ALA A 1051 31.22 -6.43 4.54
C ALA A 1051 29.75 -6.86 4.55
N ARG A 1052 29.26 -7.34 5.71
CA ARG A 1052 27.87 -7.73 5.96
C ARG A 1052 26.88 -6.60 5.70
N HIS A 1053 27.22 -5.38 6.13
CA HIS A 1053 26.42 -4.19 5.89
C HIS A 1053 26.31 -3.83 4.39
N VAL A 1054 27.42 -3.85 3.65
CA VAL A 1054 27.43 -3.56 2.20
C VAL A 1054 26.65 -4.61 1.41
N ILE A 1055 26.84 -5.89 1.73
CA ILE A 1055 26.24 -7.01 1.00
C ILE A 1055 24.72 -7.05 1.22
N ILE A 1056 24.24 -6.97 2.46
CA ILE A 1056 22.79 -7.06 2.75
C ILE A 1056 22.00 -5.85 2.23
N ASN A 1057 22.66 -4.68 2.14
CA ASN A 1057 22.11 -3.46 1.57
C ASN A 1057 22.36 -3.31 0.06
N ASN A 1058 22.97 -4.30 -0.60
CA ASN A 1058 23.28 -4.31 -2.05
C ASN A 1058 24.01 -3.05 -2.56
N LEU A 1059 24.96 -2.52 -1.80
CA LEU A 1059 25.70 -1.30 -2.16
C LEU A 1059 26.80 -1.59 -3.19
N THR A 1060 26.44 -1.56 -4.48
CA THR A 1060 27.27 -1.87 -5.66
C THR A 1060 28.68 -1.31 -5.59
N ASP A 1061 28.79 -0.02 -5.33
CA ASP A 1061 30.04 0.73 -5.50
C ASP A 1061 31.04 0.39 -4.39
N ALA A 1062 30.53 0.07 -3.19
CA ALA A 1062 31.31 -0.38 -2.04
C ALA A 1062 31.63 -1.89 -2.10
N LYS A 1063 30.82 -2.69 -2.82
CA LYS A 1063 31.08 -4.12 -3.03
C LYS A 1063 32.39 -4.37 -3.77
N GLN A 1064 32.85 -3.43 -4.59
CA GLN A 1064 34.11 -3.48 -5.31
C GLN A 1064 35.36 -3.47 -4.39
N ASP A 1065 35.27 -2.87 -3.19
CA ASP A 1065 36.41 -2.76 -2.27
C ASP A 1065 36.47 -3.91 -1.24
N ILE A 1066 35.54 -4.86 -1.31
CA ILE A 1066 35.41 -5.96 -0.36
C ILE A 1066 36.23 -7.17 -0.82
N PRO A 1067 37.02 -7.82 0.07
CA PRO A 1067 37.72 -9.06 -0.26
C PRO A 1067 36.76 -10.15 -0.73
N GLN A 1068 37.12 -10.83 -1.83
CA GLN A 1068 36.26 -11.84 -2.49
C GLN A 1068 35.74 -12.94 -1.54
N VAL A 1069 36.48 -13.25 -0.47
CA VAL A 1069 36.11 -14.19 0.62
C VAL A 1069 34.70 -13.94 1.20
N PHE A 1070 34.18 -12.71 1.14
CA PHE A 1070 32.82 -12.39 1.61
C PHE A 1070 31.72 -12.57 0.53
N SER A 1071 32.04 -13.14 -0.64
CA SER A 1071 31.08 -13.37 -1.73
C SER A 1071 30.41 -14.74 -1.68
N GLU A 1072 30.86 -15.62 -0.78
CA GLU A 1072 30.39 -17.00 -0.62
C GLU A 1072 29.53 -17.10 0.65
N GLY A 1073 28.24 -17.39 0.52
CA GLY A 1073 27.32 -17.49 1.66
C GLY A 1073 25.91 -17.97 1.29
N ASP A 1074 25.17 -18.44 2.29
CA ASP A 1074 23.80 -18.94 2.09
C ASP A 1074 22.83 -17.79 1.82
N ALA A 1075 21.79 -18.01 1.01
CA ALA A 1075 20.80 -16.96 0.69
C ALA A 1075 20.08 -16.37 1.93
N PHE A 1076 20.08 -17.10 3.06
CA PHE A 1076 19.51 -16.68 4.34
C PHE A 1076 20.54 -16.16 5.37
N ASP A 1077 21.84 -16.43 5.18
CA ASP A 1077 22.96 -15.93 6.02
C ASP A 1077 24.19 -15.65 5.13
N PRO A 1078 24.16 -14.58 4.30
CA PRO A 1078 25.11 -14.38 3.21
C PRO A 1078 26.52 -13.97 3.69
N VAL A 1079 26.70 -13.63 4.96
CA VAL A 1079 28.01 -13.29 5.56
C VAL A 1079 28.07 -13.88 6.97
N ARG A 1080 28.10 -15.21 7.06
CA ARG A 1080 28.24 -15.98 8.30
C ARG A 1080 29.47 -15.50 9.10
N PRO A 1081 29.38 -15.23 10.42
CA PRO A 1081 30.51 -14.73 11.19
C PRO A 1081 31.60 -15.78 11.40
N SER A 1082 32.88 -15.39 11.36
CA SER A 1082 33.99 -16.32 11.68
C SER A 1082 34.02 -16.74 13.17
N THR A 1083 33.34 -16.00 14.03
CA THR A 1083 33.14 -16.29 15.47
C THR A 1083 31.93 -17.19 15.77
N SER A 1084 31.22 -17.67 14.74
CA SER A 1084 29.99 -18.48 14.79
C SER A 1084 30.04 -19.65 15.79
N ALA A 1085 29.21 -19.58 16.84
CA ALA A 1085 29.09 -20.59 17.91
C ALA A 1085 28.06 -21.69 17.62
N SER A 1086 27.04 -21.41 16.80
CA SER A 1086 26.08 -22.40 16.32
C SER A 1086 25.77 -22.21 14.83
N GLY A 1087 25.23 -23.26 14.20
CA GLY A 1087 24.84 -23.29 12.80
C GLY A 1087 23.88 -24.45 12.53
N TYR A 1088 23.19 -24.43 11.40
CA TYR A 1088 22.17 -25.43 11.02
C TYR A 1088 22.76 -26.76 10.55
N ASN A 1089 23.59 -27.36 11.40
CA ASN A 1089 24.27 -28.65 11.19
C ASN A 1089 23.49 -29.77 11.91
N ASP A 1090 23.84 -31.05 11.70
CA ASP A 1090 23.19 -32.19 12.39
C ASP A 1090 23.16 -32.04 13.92
N ALA A 1091 24.19 -31.44 14.52
CA ALA A 1091 24.25 -31.12 15.94
C ALA A 1091 23.07 -30.23 16.41
N TYR A 1092 22.65 -29.26 15.60
CA TYR A 1092 21.48 -28.43 15.88
C TYR A 1092 20.18 -29.22 15.73
N PHE A 1093 20.09 -30.14 14.77
CA PHE A 1093 18.91 -30.99 14.54
C PHE A 1093 18.82 -32.22 15.47
N THR A 1094 19.74 -32.37 16.43
CA THR A 1094 19.66 -33.43 17.45
C THR A 1094 18.30 -33.43 18.17
N GLY A 1095 17.70 -34.62 18.28
CA GLY A 1095 16.36 -34.83 18.86
C GLY A 1095 15.20 -34.72 17.84
N VAL A 1096 15.43 -34.23 16.62
CA VAL A 1096 14.46 -34.33 15.51
C VAL A 1096 14.61 -35.71 14.86
N ARG A 1097 13.50 -36.41 14.57
CA ARG A 1097 13.53 -37.73 13.91
C ARG A 1097 13.98 -37.59 12.45
N THR A 1098 15.07 -38.26 12.09
CA THR A 1098 15.58 -38.33 10.72
C THR A 1098 14.89 -39.40 9.89
N ARG A 1099 14.67 -39.13 8.59
CA ARG A 1099 14.32 -40.13 7.58
C ARG A 1099 15.59 -40.46 6.78
N GLY A 1100 16.39 -41.41 7.27
CA GLY A 1100 17.64 -41.85 6.64
C GLY A 1100 18.72 -42.21 7.64
N GLY A 1101 19.13 -43.49 7.66
CA GLY A 1101 20.16 -44.05 8.54
C GLY A 1101 20.05 -45.58 8.57
N PRO A 1102 21.13 -46.34 8.31
CA PRO A 1102 21.02 -47.80 8.10
C PRO A 1102 21.20 -48.62 9.40
N SER A 1103 20.10 -49.17 9.93
CA SER A 1103 20.11 -50.32 10.84
C SER A 1103 18.74 -51.01 10.92
N ASP A 1104 18.73 -52.30 11.26
CA ASP A 1104 17.55 -53.17 11.14
C ASP A 1104 16.48 -52.97 12.22
N SER A 1105 15.22 -52.76 11.80
CA SER A 1105 14.04 -53.48 12.32
C SER A 1105 12.76 -53.03 11.60
N ALA A 1106 11.81 -53.96 11.43
CA ALA A 1106 10.60 -53.71 10.63
C ALA A 1106 9.53 -52.90 11.39
N GLY A 1107 9.06 -51.81 10.78
CA GLY A 1107 7.92 -51.00 11.21
C GLY A 1107 7.36 -50.18 10.04
N PRO A 1108 6.07 -49.83 10.03
CA PRO A 1108 5.43 -49.18 8.87
C PRO A 1108 6.00 -47.77 8.62
N ALA A 1109 6.43 -47.52 7.39
CA ALA A 1109 7.12 -46.28 7.02
C ALA A 1109 6.14 -45.09 6.87
N ALA A 1110 6.29 -44.08 7.73
CA ALA A 1110 5.65 -42.79 7.56
C ALA A 1110 6.33 -42.02 6.41
N GLY A 1111 5.59 -41.68 5.35
CA GLY A 1111 6.21 -41.11 4.15
C GLY A 1111 5.32 -40.54 3.06
N GLY A 1112 4.01 -40.34 3.29
CA GLY A 1112 3.06 -39.94 2.23
C GLY A 1112 3.01 -38.46 1.85
N ILE A 1113 3.42 -37.52 2.72
CA ILE A 1113 3.22 -36.07 2.43
C ILE A 1113 4.20 -35.54 1.39
N MET A 1114 5.50 -35.85 1.49
CA MET A 1114 6.48 -35.39 0.50
C MET A 1114 6.35 -36.11 -0.85
N SER A 1115 5.99 -37.39 -0.89
CA SER A 1115 5.74 -38.08 -2.17
C SER A 1115 4.50 -37.54 -2.86
N PHE A 1116 3.43 -37.23 -2.12
CA PHE A 1116 2.24 -36.56 -2.65
C PHE A 1116 2.55 -35.16 -3.18
N ILE A 1117 3.42 -34.39 -2.50
CA ILE A 1117 3.83 -33.06 -2.97
C ILE A 1117 4.79 -33.14 -4.18
N GLU A 1118 5.74 -34.07 -4.23
CA GLU A 1118 6.55 -34.32 -5.44
C GLU A 1118 5.68 -34.80 -6.62
N SER A 1119 4.66 -35.62 -6.36
CA SER A 1119 3.68 -36.09 -7.36
C SER A 1119 2.85 -34.94 -7.91
N LEU A 1120 2.34 -34.05 -7.05
CA LEU A 1120 1.66 -32.81 -7.47
C LEU A 1120 2.58 -31.91 -8.31
N LEU A 1121 3.83 -31.72 -7.88
CA LEU A 1121 4.79 -30.82 -8.55
C LEU A 1121 5.35 -31.39 -9.86
N ARG A 1122 5.19 -32.69 -10.13
CA ARG A 1122 5.58 -33.33 -11.41
C ARG A 1122 4.41 -33.67 -12.33
N GLY A 1123 3.16 -33.46 -11.91
CA GLY A 1123 1.95 -33.73 -12.70
C GLY A 1123 1.54 -35.21 -12.81
N GLU A 1124 2.33 -36.15 -12.27
CA GLU A 1124 2.02 -37.58 -12.28
C GLU A 1124 1.15 -37.97 -11.08
N PHE A 1125 -0.17 -38.07 -11.28
CA PHE A 1125 -1.13 -38.36 -10.20
C PHE A 1125 -1.28 -39.87 -9.92
N ASN A 1126 -0.81 -40.35 -8.75
CA ASN A 1126 -0.93 -41.76 -8.36
C ASN A 1126 -1.76 -41.94 -7.07
N VAL A 1127 -3.00 -42.42 -7.23
CA VAL A 1127 -4.03 -42.54 -6.17
C VAL A 1127 -3.60 -43.42 -4.98
N ASN A 1128 -2.66 -44.36 -5.18
CA ASN A 1128 -2.29 -45.35 -4.18
C ASN A 1128 -1.56 -44.78 -2.94
N ASP A 1129 -0.93 -43.60 -3.04
CA ASP A 1129 -0.15 -43.05 -1.93
C ASP A 1129 -0.99 -42.32 -0.86
N LEU A 1130 -2.27 -42.01 -1.15
CA LEU A 1130 -3.25 -41.52 -0.16
C LEU A 1130 -3.51 -42.51 1.00
N GLY A 1131 -3.13 -43.79 0.84
CA GLY A 1131 -3.24 -44.81 1.88
C GLY A 1131 -2.17 -44.75 2.99
N ARG A 1132 -1.23 -43.79 2.94
CA ARG A 1132 -0.01 -43.76 3.79
C ARG A 1132 0.19 -42.48 4.62
N MET A 1133 -0.85 -41.64 4.75
CA MET A 1133 -0.80 -40.44 5.60
C MET A 1133 -1.24 -40.71 7.05
N ASP A 1134 -0.73 -39.92 7.99
CA ASP A 1134 -1.25 -39.89 9.37
C ASP A 1134 -2.68 -39.30 9.35
N PRO A 1135 -3.70 -39.98 9.93
CA PRO A 1135 -5.10 -39.56 9.83
C PRO A 1135 -5.36 -38.11 10.25
N ASN A 1136 -4.67 -37.61 11.28
CA ASN A 1136 -4.85 -36.24 11.76
C ASN A 1136 -4.33 -35.19 10.77
N MET A 1137 -3.35 -35.54 9.95
CA MET A 1137 -2.76 -34.62 8.97
C MET A 1137 -3.45 -34.71 7.61
N ARG A 1138 -4.00 -35.88 7.28
CA ARG A 1138 -4.89 -36.07 6.12
C ARG A 1138 -6.14 -35.20 6.23
N VAL A 1139 -6.81 -35.17 7.39
CA VAL A 1139 -7.99 -34.31 7.62
C VAL A 1139 -7.65 -32.83 7.48
N VAL A 1140 -6.44 -32.39 7.87
CA VAL A 1140 -6.01 -30.99 7.69
C VAL A 1140 -5.72 -30.67 6.21
N LEU A 1141 -5.13 -31.60 5.46
CA LEU A 1141 -4.95 -31.46 4.01
C LEU A 1141 -6.29 -31.47 3.26
N GLU A 1142 -7.24 -32.32 3.65
CA GLU A 1142 -8.59 -32.35 3.08
C GLU A 1142 -9.39 -31.08 3.44
N ASP A 1143 -9.31 -30.58 4.69
CA ASP A 1143 -9.85 -29.24 5.06
C ASP A 1143 -9.19 -28.12 4.22
N GLN A 1144 -7.86 -28.12 4.03
CA GLN A 1144 -7.16 -27.06 3.29
C GLN A 1144 -7.37 -27.12 1.76
N ILE A 1145 -7.50 -28.31 1.17
CA ILE A 1145 -7.84 -28.48 -0.25
C ILE A 1145 -9.29 -28.03 -0.49
N ASN A 1146 -10.21 -28.37 0.42
CA ASN A 1146 -11.57 -27.84 0.38
C ASN A 1146 -11.61 -26.31 0.60
N GLU A 1147 -10.82 -25.74 1.51
CA GLU A 1147 -10.69 -24.29 1.67
C GLU A 1147 -10.13 -23.63 0.39
N LEU A 1148 -9.15 -24.23 -0.30
CA LEU A 1148 -8.63 -23.73 -1.58
C LEU A 1148 -9.67 -23.79 -2.71
N GLN A 1149 -10.44 -24.88 -2.81
CA GLN A 1149 -11.53 -25.01 -3.77
C GLN A 1149 -12.70 -24.04 -3.46
N GLN A 1150 -12.99 -23.77 -2.19
CA GLN A 1150 -14.01 -22.80 -1.77
C GLN A 1150 -13.53 -21.33 -1.82
N ALA A 1151 -12.22 -21.07 -1.88
CA ALA A 1151 -11.66 -19.71 -1.87
C ALA A 1151 -11.56 -19.04 -3.25
N GLY A 1152 -11.82 -19.75 -4.35
CA GLY A 1152 -12.00 -19.14 -5.67
C GLY A 1152 -10.75 -18.58 -6.34
N MET A 1153 -9.59 -19.23 -6.18
CA MET A 1153 -8.39 -18.95 -6.99
C MET A 1153 -8.49 -19.56 -8.40
N GLY A 1154 -9.31 -18.96 -9.26
CA GLY A 1154 -9.42 -19.35 -10.66
C GLY A 1154 -8.29 -18.76 -11.52
N GLY A 1155 -7.27 -19.57 -11.82
CA GLY A 1155 -6.33 -19.37 -12.94
C GLY A 1155 -5.28 -18.26 -12.82
N MET A 1156 -4.00 -18.66 -12.78
CA MET A 1156 -2.98 -17.89 -13.51
C MET A 1156 -3.17 -18.17 -15.02
N PRO A 1157 -3.08 -17.15 -15.89
CA PRO A 1157 -3.20 -17.36 -17.34
C PRO A 1157 -1.90 -17.94 -17.90
N GLY A 1158 -1.98 -19.11 -18.56
CA GLY A 1158 -0.79 -19.74 -19.17
C GLY A 1158 -0.84 -21.26 -19.23
N GLY A 1159 -1.89 -21.84 -19.82
CA GLY A 1159 -2.00 -23.27 -20.10
C GLY A 1159 -2.93 -23.51 -21.28
N PHE A 1160 -2.47 -24.23 -22.30
CA PHE A 1160 -3.30 -24.61 -23.43
C PHE A 1160 -4.27 -25.72 -23.00
N GLY A 1161 -5.49 -25.68 -23.54
CA GLY A 1161 -6.44 -26.79 -23.39
C GLY A 1161 -6.23 -27.85 -24.47
N GLU A 1162 -6.46 -29.10 -24.10
CA GLU A 1162 -6.82 -30.19 -25.00
C GLU A 1162 -8.13 -30.80 -24.50
N ASP A 1163 -8.95 -31.33 -25.42
CA ASP A 1163 -10.39 -31.52 -25.22
C ASP A 1163 -10.79 -32.77 -24.41
N GLU A 1164 -11.97 -32.75 -23.79
CA GLU A 1164 -12.64 -33.98 -23.35
C GLU A 1164 -13.17 -34.77 -24.56
N PRO A 1165 -13.05 -36.11 -24.59
CA PRO A 1165 -13.50 -36.93 -25.71
C PRO A 1165 -15.03 -37.07 -25.72
N SER A 1166 -15.65 -36.73 -26.85
CA SER A 1166 -17.08 -36.96 -27.11
C SER A 1166 -17.40 -38.43 -27.34
N GLU A 1167 -18.55 -38.90 -26.85
CA GLU A 1167 -19.03 -40.28 -26.99
C GLU A 1167 -19.34 -40.70 -28.44
N GLU A 1168 -19.44 -42.01 -28.65
CA GLU A 1168 -19.62 -42.70 -29.93
C GLU A 1168 -21.01 -42.45 -30.57
N SER A 1169 -21.08 -42.43 -31.90
CA SER A 1169 -22.33 -42.64 -32.64
C SER A 1169 -22.06 -43.42 -33.94
N GLU A 1170 -22.98 -44.31 -34.28
CA GLU A 1170 -22.84 -45.33 -35.35
C GLU A 1170 -23.27 -44.80 -36.72
N SER A 1171 -22.58 -45.21 -37.81
CA SER A 1171 -23.16 -45.80 -39.05
C SER A 1171 -22.30 -45.60 -40.32
N GLU A 1172 -22.22 -46.65 -41.17
CA GLU A 1172 -21.96 -46.61 -42.65
C GLU A 1172 -20.62 -46.03 -43.18
N GLU A 1173 -20.02 -46.45 -44.30
CA GLU A 1173 -19.89 -47.76 -45.01
C GLU A 1173 -18.73 -47.63 -46.05
N GLU A 1174 -18.06 -48.72 -46.45
CA GLU A 1174 -16.88 -48.78 -47.37
C GLU A 1174 -15.58 -48.04 -46.89
N SER A 1175 -14.34 -48.37 -47.27
CA SER A 1175 -13.73 -49.54 -47.98
C SER A 1175 -12.23 -49.70 -47.61
N ASP A 1176 -11.62 -50.80 -48.10
CA ASP A 1176 -10.19 -51.15 -48.24
C ASP A 1176 -9.16 -49.98 -48.35
N THR A 1177 -7.94 -50.01 -47.79
CA THR A 1177 -6.87 -51.04 -47.94
C THR A 1177 -5.72 -50.97 -46.91
N GLU A 1178 -5.13 -52.13 -46.62
CA GLU A 1178 -3.69 -52.43 -46.34
C GLU A 1178 -2.86 -51.82 -45.17
N GLN A 1179 -2.44 -52.74 -44.28
CA GLN A 1179 -1.08 -52.94 -43.70
C GLN A 1179 -0.49 -51.98 -42.62
N SER A 1180 -0.38 -52.55 -41.40
CA SER A 1180 0.79 -52.56 -40.48
C SER A 1180 2.09 -51.85 -40.94
N ASP A 1181 2.83 -51.10 -40.11
CA ASP A 1181 3.41 -51.53 -38.80
C ASP A 1181 3.82 -50.34 -37.88
N PRO A 1182 4.32 -50.54 -36.62
CA PRO A 1182 4.18 -49.57 -35.53
C PRO A 1182 5.41 -48.73 -35.12
N SER A 1183 5.13 -47.78 -34.21
CA SER A 1183 6.01 -47.21 -33.17
C SER A 1183 7.15 -46.25 -33.58
N LEU A 1184 6.93 -44.96 -33.30
CA LEU A 1184 7.91 -43.87 -33.44
C LEU A 1184 9.10 -43.94 -32.46
N VAL A 1185 9.07 -44.88 -31.50
CA VAL A 1185 10.10 -45.08 -30.46
C VAL A 1185 11.49 -45.33 -31.08
N GLU A 1186 11.57 -45.96 -32.26
CA GLU A 1186 12.85 -46.21 -32.93
C GLU A 1186 13.40 -45.00 -33.73
N ARG A 1187 12.65 -43.90 -33.87
CA ARG A 1187 13.09 -42.71 -34.64
C ARG A 1187 13.83 -41.66 -33.83
N MET A 1188 13.50 -41.44 -32.55
CA MET A 1188 14.22 -40.44 -31.74
C MET A 1188 15.65 -40.89 -31.35
N SER A 1189 15.89 -42.19 -31.22
CA SER A 1189 17.23 -42.76 -30.97
C SER A 1189 18.18 -42.74 -32.19
N ARG A 1190 17.83 -42.04 -33.28
CA ARG A 1190 18.66 -41.95 -34.50
C ARG A 1190 18.87 -40.52 -35.06
N MET A 1191 18.62 -39.48 -34.27
CA MET A 1191 19.05 -38.10 -34.62
C MET A 1191 20.29 -37.61 -33.84
N ILE A 1192 20.94 -38.50 -33.09
CA ILE A 1192 22.34 -38.31 -32.66
C ILE A 1192 23.17 -39.42 -33.30
N GLY A 1193 23.99 -39.06 -34.29
CA GLY A 1193 24.98 -39.96 -34.86
C GLY A 1193 25.51 -39.51 -36.21
N LEU A 1194 26.82 -39.28 -36.29
CA LEU A 1194 27.75 -40.00 -37.17
C LEU A 1194 29.17 -39.45 -37.05
N ASN A 1195 30.15 -40.36 -36.93
CA ASN A 1195 31.58 -40.18 -37.24
C ASN A 1195 32.36 -39.07 -36.49
N ARG A 1196 33.59 -39.31 -36.04
CA ARG A 1196 34.67 -39.97 -36.79
C ARG A 1196 35.45 -41.00 -35.97
N GLY A 1197 35.88 -42.07 -36.64
CA GLY A 1197 37.08 -42.82 -36.28
C GLY A 1197 38.27 -42.35 -37.12
N ASN A 1198 39.42 -42.97 -36.86
CA ASN A 1198 40.76 -42.67 -37.37
C ASN A 1198 41.36 -41.32 -36.90
N ASP A 1199 42.64 -41.24 -36.56
CA ASP A 1199 43.59 -42.25 -36.06
C ASP A 1199 44.82 -41.53 -35.48
N ASN A 1200 45.47 -42.18 -34.52
CA ASN A 1200 46.89 -42.05 -34.15
C ASN A 1200 47.50 -40.73 -33.62
N ASP A 1201 48.36 -40.96 -32.63
CA ASP A 1201 49.67 -40.35 -32.35
C ASP A 1201 49.81 -38.89 -31.85
N ASP A 1202 50.28 -38.85 -30.61
CA ASP A 1202 51.38 -38.03 -30.08
C ASP A 1202 51.28 -36.49 -29.91
N ASN A 1203 51.02 -36.10 -28.65
CA ASN A 1203 52.05 -35.60 -27.69
C ASN A 1203 52.67 -34.19 -27.91
N VAL A 1204 52.75 -33.42 -26.81
CA VAL A 1204 53.47 -32.13 -26.63
C VAL A 1204 52.83 -30.90 -27.32
N ASP A 1205 52.66 -29.74 -26.69
CA ASP A 1205 52.92 -29.25 -25.30
C ASP A 1205 51.62 -29.03 -24.50
#